data_AF-A0A7S4UHP5-F1
#
_entry.id   AF-A0A7S4UHP5-F1
#
_cell.length_a   1.000
_cell.length_b   1.000
_cell.length_c   1.000
_cell.angle_alpha   90.00
_cell.angle_beta   90.00
_cell.angle_gamma   90.00
#
_symmetry.space_group_name_H-M   'P 1'
#
loop_
_entity.id
_entity.type
_entity.pdbx_description
1 polymer ?
#
loop_
_entity_poly.entity_id
_entity_poly.type
_entity_poly.pdbx_seq_one_letter_code
_entity_poly.pdbx_strand_id
1 'polypeptide(L)'
;VNMDFASQLGYQLLPNERVGRLGATASFFRLLVDLSLFLATFFGPVEKVARVIRAREPEKIRTFAKNITKHAEDLYKSYRFDMLMAGVLMNATFCNFFSQDSALWKKGNGLSKRESVYGIEVPIVQFMNKANTDIHSSIQNRLDSSFQAAQREQVLKNALGNRGWDALQEELSDPSQAEVLFKYSPSPTIEDFFRSTDSVPDFKRRYPLLSAFMTEEGRLQLVQCMIPILEWHRLLFSVFQSNEIDHEEAGKITNEEAVMRLPTNAEREKGKELLAQYCDAFNKSFHLVGELLFQCERNIFLKDGKVNLFGDKMSPKTPISFSLPSISEGQATRDPMGLCTVGLLTALHTAHEDCLRLGEAREENQDEEEAAEGENQQQPQQQAAPEPQQPQDGAQPHQPQDEDDVGLPEISCSSFSRVLRQKLVIYERHIHFLPLLNTYSSQDERGGLKYDYSSIEDGLRLGILNGKQSTRLHIQYYQFRGDVRSSNRLTALRNRVPQTDVSDQTMQLILHEVSIESRLIRLLSNLEMVINFVARIGGGEAKEIGIGRKLVREYALETLQMDVRDWEGEEGSIPTVDEQIRLCHLSSLFMRLQEETTGNPLDDITDEFRVELEDEHREHFEKQLATDSREYIFLLLPKLRNFLVDNVASEPTWVRDPDMLLKDLLWNKFTSDTELDWFEDNFPDILSLKHAYALFLMLMKSK
;
A
#
# COMPACT_ATOMS: atom_id res chain seq x y z
N VAL A 1 -32.47 50.37 39.68
CA VAL A 1 -32.07 48.95 39.61
C VAL A 1 -32.28 48.35 38.22
N ASN A 2 -33.44 48.47 37.57
CA ASN A 2 -33.70 47.77 36.28
C ASN A 2 -33.39 48.54 34.97
N MET A 3 -32.74 49.71 35.01
CA MET A 3 -32.15 50.32 33.80
C MET A 3 -30.62 50.17 33.73
N ASP A 4 -29.95 49.87 34.84
CA ASP A 4 -28.48 49.70 34.86
C ASP A 4 -28.02 48.34 34.30
N PHE A 5 -28.89 47.32 34.32
CA PHE A 5 -28.53 45.99 33.82
C PHE A 5 -28.47 45.91 32.29
N ALA A 6 -29.23 46.76 31.58
CA ALA A 6 -29.20 46.82 30.11
C ALA A 6 -28.02 47.67 29.58
N SER A 7 -27.55 48.63 30.36
CA SER A 7 -26.37 49.46 30.04
C SER A 7 -25.06 48.66 30.14
N GLN A 8 -24.96 47.71 31.07
CA GLN A 8 -23.76 46.89 31.27
C GLN A 8 -23.50 45.82 30.19
N LEU A 9 -24.46 45.56 29.29
CA LEU A 9 -24.35 44.54 28.23
C LEU A 9 -24.06 45.13 26.84
N GLY A 10 -23.82 46.43 26.71
CA GLY A 10 -23.25 47.01 25.48
C GLY A 10 -24.17 47.06 24.24
N TYR A 11 -25.49 46.91 24.40
CA TYR A 11 -26.42 47.02 23.27
C TYR A 11 -26.95 48.46 23.12
N GLN A 12 -26.58 49.15 22.03
CA GLN A 12 -27.28 50.36 21.58
C GLN A 12 -28.57 49.96 20.86
N LEU A 13 -29.71 50.50 21.30
CA LEU A 13 -31.01 50.27 20.67
C LEU A 13 -31.38 51.45 19.75
N LEU A 14 -31.73 51.15 18.49
CA LEU A 14 -32.34 52.10 17.55
C LEU A 14 -33.87 52.25 17.81
N PRO A 15 -34.51 53.35 17.37
CA PRO A 15 -35.76 53.83 17.98
C PRO A 15 -37.09 53.15 17.56
N ASN A 16 -37.09 52.22 16.59
CA ASN A 16 -38.31 51.89 15.83
C ASN A 16 -38.97 50.51 16.09
N GLU A 17 -38.88 49.95 17.29
CA GLU A 17 -39.56 48.68 17.62
C GLU A 17 -40.47 48.77 18.87
N ARG A 18 -41.40 49.74 18.89
CA ARG A 18 -42.27 49.97 20.07
C ARG A 18 -43.64 49.31 20.07
N VAL A 19 -44.10 48.65 18.99
CA VAL A 19 -45.53 48.28 18.90
C VAL A 19 -45.82 46.78 19.15
N GLY A 20 -44.84 45.88 19.04
CA GLY A 20 -45.08 44.43 19.21
C GLY A 20 -45.05 43.88 20.65
N ARG A 21 -44.57 44.64 21.65
CA ARG A 21 -44.21 44.08 22.98
C ARG A 21 -45.24 44.23 24.10
N LEU A 22 -46.43 44.77 23.83
CA LEU A 22 -47.49 44.93 24.85
C LEU A 22 -48.26 43.62 25.14
N GLY A 23 -48.27 42.64 24.22
CA GLY A 23 -48.89 41.32 24.46
C GLY A 23 -48.02 40.35 25.28
N ALA A 24 -46.69 40.48 25.17
CA ALA A 24 -45.74 39.63 25.91
C ALA A 24 -45.67 39.97 27.40
N THR A 25 -45.86 41.25 27.77
CA THR A 25 -45.83 41.71 29.16
C THR A 25 -47.07 41.31 29.97
N ALA A 26 -48.24 41.21 29.35
CA ALA A 26 -49.46 40.73 30.02
C ALA A 26 -49.40 39.20 30.31
N SER A 27 -48.86 38.43 29.36
CA SER A 27 -48.65 36.98 29.50
C SER A 27 -47.57 36.67 30.54
N PHE A 28 -46.52 37.50 30.60
CA PHE A 28 -45.47 37.43 31.62
C PHE A 28 -46.00 37.66 33.05
N PHE A 29 -46.87 38.64 33.24
CA PHE A 29 -47.47 38.92 34.56
C PHE A 29 -48.41 37.81 35.03
N ARG A 30 -49.18 37.22 34.11
CA ARG A 30 -50.08 36.11 34.43
C ARG A 30 -49.32 34.84 34.81
N LEU A 31 -48.24 34.52 34.08
CA LEU A 31 -47.34 33.41 34.40
C LEU A 31 -46.70 33.57 35.78
N LEU A 32 -46.25 34.77 36.15
CA LEU A 32 -45.66 35.04 37.47
C LEU A 32 -46.67 34.88 38.61
N VAL A 33 -47.92 35.32 38.40
CA VAL A 33 -49.00 35.17 39.40
C VAL A 33 -49.40 33.70 39.56
N ASP A 34 -49.53 32.97 38.46
CA ASP A 34 -49.89 31.54 38.48
C ASP A 34 -48.76 30.68 39.08
N LEU A 35 -47.49 31.02 38.80
CA LEU A 35 -46.34 30.35 39.41
C LEU A 35 -46.23 30.66 40.91
N SER A 36 -46.54 31.89 41.33
CA SER A 36 -46.53 32.29 42.74
C SER A 36 -47.68 31.63 43.53
N LEU A 37 -48.86 31.53 42.92
CA LEU A 37 -50.01 30.82 43.48
C LEU A 37 -49.76 29.31 43.56
N PHE A 38 -49.12 28.71 42.55
CA PHE A 38 -48.72 27.31 42.51
C PHE A 38 -47.70 26.98 43.61
N LEU A 39 -46.65 27.80 43.77
CA LEU A 39 -45.66 27.65 44.83
C LEU A 39 -46.30 27.85 46.23
N ALA A 40 -47.28 28.74 46.37
CA ALA A 40 -48.00 28.93 47.63
C ALA A 40 -48.97 27.77 47.97
N THR A 41 -49.63 27.17 46.98
CA THR A 41 -50.58 26.06 47.19
C THR A 41 -49.90 24.70 47.42
N PHE A 42 -48.78 24.43 46.75
CA PHE A 42 -48.02 23.18 46.94
C PHE A 42 -47.01 23.24 48.09
N PHE A 43 -46.46 24.43 48.32
CA PHE A 43 -45.78 24.89 49.55
C PHE A 43 -46.28 24.28 50.86
N GLY A 44 -47.55 24.56 51.15
CA GLY A 44 -48.03 24.68 52.54
C GLY A 44 -47.11 25.59 53.38
N PRO A 45 -47.37 25.77 54.69
CA PRO A 45 -46.32 26.26 55.55
C PRO A 45 -45.14 25.28 55.45
N VAL A 46 -43.96 25.81 55.13
CA VAL A 46 -42.65 25.16 54.93
C VAL A 46 -42.35 24.02 55.95
N GLU A 47 -43.02 24.05 57.10
CA GLU A 47 -43.05 23.01 58.13
C GLU A 47 -43.44 21.60 57.66
N LYS A 48 -44.32 21.38 56.66
CA LYS A 48 -44.71 20.01 56.23
C LYS A 48 -43.60 19.31 55.45
N VAL A 49 -42.95 20.02 54.53
CA VAL A 49 -41.79 19.52 53.78
C VAL A 49 -40.61 19.31 54.73
N ALA A 50 -40.38 20.23 55.66
CA ALA A 50 -39.39 20.06 56.73
C ALA A 50 -39.69 18.85 57.63
N ARG A 51 -40.96 18.50 57.87
CA ARG A 51 -41.36 17.33 58.67
C ARG A 51 -41.04 16.01 57.99
N VAL A 52 -41.30 15.88 56.68
CA VAL A 52 -40.97 14.68 55.91
C VAL A 52 -39.46 14.48 55.82
N ILE A 53 -38.70 15.57 55.65
CA ILE A 53 -37.23 15.54 55.61
C ILE A 53 -36.64 15.24 57.00
N ARG A 54 -37.24 15.75 58.09
CA ARG A 54 -36.79 15.45 59.47
C ARG A 54 -37.14 14.04 59.95
N ALA A 55 -38.18 13.40 59.39
CA ALA A 55 -38.64 12.07 59.82
C ALA A 55 -37.71 10.91 59.43
N ARG A 56 -36.62 11.16 58.67
CA ARG A 56 -35.57 10.17 58.31
C ARG A 56 -36.10 8.88 57.65
N GLU A 57 -37.16 8.97 56.84
CA GLU A 57 -37.67 7.82 56.07
C GLU A 57 -37.28 7.93 54.59
N PRO A 58 -36.18 7.31 54.13
CA PRO A 58 -35.62 7.48 52.79
C PRO A 58 -36.56 7.02 51.65
N GLU A 59 -37.45 6.05 51.93
CA GLU A 59 -38.47 5.56 50.99
C GLU A 59 -39.49 6.66 50.62
N LYS A 60 -39.92 7.48 51.59
CA LYS A 60 -40.86 8.58 51.36
C LYS A 60 -40.21 9.73 50.59
N ILE A 61 -38.92 10.00 50.84
CA ILE A 61 -38.14 11.01 50.11
C ILE A 61 -37.94 10.60 48.65
N ARG A 62 -37.60 9.33 48.39
CA ARG A 62 -37.51 8.80 47.01
C ARG A 62 -38.85 8.83 46.28
N THR A 63 -39.94 8.47 46.95
CA THR A 63 -41.28 8.50 46.35
C THR A 63 -41.71 9.94 46.03
N PHE A 64 -41.40 10.89 46.92
CA PHE A 64 -41.64 12.32 46.69
C PHE A 64 -40.84 12.85 45.50
N ALA A 65 -39.54 12.53 45.42
CA ALA A 65 -38.70 12.92 44.28
C ALA A 65 -39.21 12.35 42.95
N LYS A 66 -39.57 11.06 42.91
CA LYS A 66 -40.16 10.42 41.72
C LYS A 66 -41.46 11.06 41.28
N ASN A 67 -42.32 11.46 42.22
CA ASN A 67 -43.59 12.12 41.90
C ASN A 67 -43.38 13.55 41.36
N ILE A 68 -42.40 14.30 41.88
CA ILE A 68 -42.03 15.61 41.34
C ILE A 68 -41.47 15.47 39.92
N THR A 69 -40.56 14.52 39.69
CA THR A 69 -39.98 14.29 38.35
C THR A 69 -41.04 13.88 37.34
N LYS A 70 -41.92 12.94 37.69
CA LYS A 70 -43.01 12.49 36.82
C LYS A 70 -44.00 13.63 36.49
N HIS A 71 -44.33 14.47 37.47
CA HIS A 71 -45.26 15.57 37.23
C HIS A 71 -44.62 16.72 36.43
N ALA A 72 -43.31 16.94 36.59
CA ALA A 72 -42.54 17.85 35.73
C ALA A 72 -42.47 17.35 34.28
N GLU A 73 -42.33 16.04 34.06
CA GLU A 73 -42.42 15.42 32.74
C GLU A 73 -43.82 15.54 32.12
N ASP A 74 -44.87 15.38 32.91
CA ASP A 74 -46.25 15.52 32.44
C ASP A 74 -46.61 16.97 32.10
N LEU A 75 -46.12 17.95 32.88
CA LEU A 75 -46.21 19.38 32.58
C LEU A 75 -45.41 19.75 31.32
N TYR A 76 -44.20 19.20 31.16
CA TYR A 76 -43.38 19.35 29.95
C TYR A 76 -44.10 18.84 28.69
N LYS A 77 -44.85 17.74 28.81
CA LYS A 77 -45.66 17.21 27.71
C LYS A 77 -46.89 18.07 27.38
N SER A 78 -47.44 18.79 28.37
CA SER A 78 -48.75 19.47 28.23
C SER A 78 -48.68 20.94 27.81
N TYR A 79 -47.58 21.66 28.05
CA TYR A 79 -47.45 23.10 27.71
C TYR A 79 -46.31 23.35 26.72
N ARG A 80 -46.60 23.19 25.42
CA ARG A 80 -45.62 23.29 24.32
C ARG A 80 -45.29 24.73 23.86
N PHE A 81 -45.88 25.78 24.43
CA PHE A 81 -45.90 27.12 23.78
C PHE A 81 -45.08 28.24 24.42
N ASP A 82 -44.73 28.23 25.72
CA ASP A 82 -44.01 29.37 26.37
C ASP A 82 -42.74 28.95 27.15
N MET A 83 -41.86 28.18 26.50
CA MET A 83 -40.75 27.49 27.19
C MET A 83 -39.50 28.34 27.48
N LEU A 84 -39.25 29.44 26.76
CA LEU A 84 -37.96 30.15 26.86
C LEU A 84 -37.73 30.79 28.24
N MET A 85 -38.77 31.42 28.81
CA MET A 85 -38.68 32.08 30.11
C MET A 85 -38.88 31.13 31.28
N ALA A 86 -39.70 30.09 31.12
CA ALA A 86 -39.96 29.09 32.16
C ALA A 86 -38.70 28.24 32.45
N GLY A 87 -37.93 27.86 31.43
CA GLY A 87 -36.69 27.10 31.61
C GLY A 87 -35.60 27.91 32.34
N VAL A 88 -35.43 29.18 31.98
CA VAL A 88 -34.45 30.09 32.62
C VAL A 88 -34.84 30.40 34.07
N LEU A 89 -36.13 30.65 34.34
CA LEU A 89 -36.63 30.87 35.71
C LEU A 89 -36.55 29.61 36.56
N MET A 90 -36.88 28.42 36.03
CA MET A 90 -36.73 27.16 36.79
C MET A 90 -35.26 26.91 37.13
N ASN A 91 -34.34 27.11 36.18
CA ASN A 91 -32.92 26.93 36.41
C ASN A 91 -32.37 27.93 37.45
N ALA A 92 -32.76 29.22 37.35
CA ALA A 92 -32.37 30.24 38.32
C ALA A 92 -32.94 29.98 39.72
N THR A 93 -34.19 29.51 39.81
CA THR A 93 -34.87 29.21 41.09
C THR A 93 -34.28 27.95 41.74
N PHE A 94 -34.01 26.91 40.96
CA PHE A 94 -33.34 25.69 41.45
C PHE A 94 -31.89 25.96 41.86
N CYS A 95 -31.12 26.69 41.06
CA CYS A 95 -29.74 27.06 41.39
C CYS A 95 -29.68 27.95 42.65
N ASN A 96 -30.65 28.87 42.85
CA ASN A 96 -30.73 29.63 44.10
C ASN A 96 -31.13 28.75 45.29
N PHE A 97 -32.09 27.84 45.12
CA PHE A 97 -32.54 26.93 46.18
C PHE A 97 -31.40 26.01 46.65
N PHE A 98 -30.62 25.44 45.74
CA PHE A 98 -29.49 24.58 46.10
C PHE A 98 -28.24 25.35 46.54
N SER A 99 -27.99 26.56 46.04
CA SER A 99 -26.84 27.36 46.47
C SER A 99 -27.02 27.98 47.86
N GLN A 100 -28.24 28.36 48.24
CA GLN A 100 -28.51 28.93 49.57
C GLN A 100 -28.65 27.85 50.67
N ASP A 101 -29.15 26.64 50.37
CA ASP A 101 -29.32 25.57 51.37
C ASP A 101 -28.20 24.53 51.44
N SER A 102 -27.24 24.54 50.51
CA SER A 102 -26.05 23.64 50.53
C SER A 102 -25.23 23.76 51.83
N ALA A 103 -25.23 24.94 52.46
CA ALA A 103 -24.57 25.17 53.75
C ALA A 103 -25.33 24.55 54.94
N LEU A 104 -26.66 24.47 54.87
CA LEU A 104 -27.52 23.84 55.89
C LEU A 104 -27.57 22.31 55.73
N TRP A 105 -27.54 21.81 54.48
CA TRP A 105 -27.50 20.38 54.18
C TRP A 105 -26.23 19.68 54.68
N LYS A 106 -25.08 20.35 54.61
CA LYS A 106 -23.79 19.78 55.04
C LYS A 106 -23.61 19.68 56.56
N LYS A 107 -24.46 20.33 57.38
CA LYS A 107 -24.28 20.39 58.84
C LYS A 107 -25.22 19.52 59.67
N GLY A 108 -26.24 18.87 59.09
CA GLY A 108 -27.31 18.26 59.91
C GLY A 108 -27.73 16.82 59.63
N ASN A 109 -27.52 16.28 58.42
CA ASN A 109 -28.22 15.06 58.02
C ASN A 109 -27.23 14.00 57.51
N GLY A 110 -27.03 12.94 58.31
CA GLY A 110 -26.15 11.80 58.03
C GLY A 110 -26.61 10.90 56.87
N LEU A 111 -26.99 11.49 55.74
CA LEU A 111 -27.04 10.82 54.45
C LEU A 111 -25.60 10.69 53.94
N SER A 112 -25.21 9.50 53.47
CA SER A 112 -23.89 9.36 52.89
C SER A 112 -23.80 10.27 51.65
N LYS A 113 -22.64 10.90 51.44
CA LYS A 113 -22.36 11.75 50.26
C LYS A 113 -22.67 11.05 48.93
N ARG A 114 -22.72 9.71 48.95
CA ARG A 114 -23.06 8.86 47.82
C ARG A 114 -24.58 8.82 47.55
N GLU A 115 -25.43 8.87 48.57
CA GLU A 115 -26.88 8.78 48.39
C GLU A 115 -27.54 10.11 47.98
N SER A 116 -27.02 11.25 48.45
CA SER A 116 -27.53 12.57 48.03
C SER A 116 -27.18 12.87 46.57
N VAL A 117 -25.93 12.59 46.18
CA VAL A 117 -25.41 12.88 44.84
C VAL A 117 -26.05 11.94 43.81
N TYR A 118 -26.01 10.62 44.04
CA TYR A 118 -26.46 9.65 43.03
C TYR A 118 -27.97 9.39 43.05
N GLY A 119 -28.68 9.68 44.15
CA GLY A 119 -30.11 9.39 44.27
C GLY A 119 -31.05 10.50 43.82
N ILE A 120 -30.62 11.77 43.86
CA ILE A 120 -31.49 12.93 43.65
C ILE A 120 -30.83 13.97 42.73
N GLU A 121 -29.59 14.38 43.01
CA GLU A 121 -28.91 15.42 42.19
C GLU A 121 -28.63 14.93 40.77
N VAL A 122 -28.08 13.72 40.61
CA VAL A 122 -27.71 13.20 39.28
C VAL A 122 -28.91 13.06 38.35
N PRO A 123 -30.06 12.46 38.74
CA PRO A 123 -31.22 12.37 37.84
C PRO A 123 -31.83 13.73 37.46
N ILE A 124 -31.86 14.70 38.39
CA ILE A 124 -32.41 16.03 38.13
C ILE A 124 -31.47 16.81 37.20
N VAL A 125 -30.16 16.75 37.44
CA VAL A 125 -29.15 17.37 36.56
C VAL A 125 -29.15 16.72 35.17
N GLN A 126 -29.31 15.40 35.09
CA GLN A 126 -29.43 14.69 33.80
C GLN A 126 -30.71 15.09 33.05
N PHE A 127 -31.85 15.17 33.73
CA PHE A 127 -33.10 15.64 33.12
C PHE A 127 -32.99 17.09 32.64
N MET A 128 -32.42 17.98 33.46
CA MET A 128 -32.21 19.38 33.08
C MET A 128 -31.24 19.53 31.92
N ASN A 129 -30.14 18.79 31.91
CA ASN A 129 -29.19 18.82 30.79
C ASN A 129 -29.86 18.32 29.51
N LYS A 130 -30.62 17.21 29.57
CA LYS A 130 -31.36 16.71 28.42
C LYS A 130 -32.40 17.71 27.91
N ALA A 131 -33.22 18.27 28.80
CA ALA A 131 -34.20 19.28 28.43
C ALA A 131 -33.54 20.53 27.84
N ASN A 132 -32.40 20.95 28.38
CA ASN A 132 -31.65 22.09 27.87
C ASN A 132 -31.04 21.78 26.49
N THR A 133 -30.49 20.57 26.27
CA THR A 133 -29.99 20.13 24.96
C THR A 133 -31.11 20.01 23.92
N ASP A 134 -32.28 19.50 24.30
CA ASP A 134 -33.45 19.38 23.41
C ASP A 134 -34.02 20.77 23.04
N ILE A 135 -34.04 21.70 24.00
CA ILE A 135 -34.41 23.10 23.75
C ILE A 135 -33.37 23.80 22.88
N HIS A 136 -32.07 23.63 23.19
CA HIS A 136 -31.00 24.27 22.43
C HIS A 136 -30.96 23.74 21.01
N SER A 137 -31.09 22.42 20.78
CA SER A 137 -31.14 21.83 19.45
C SER A 137 -32.41 22.21 18.68
N SER A 138 -33.58 22.31 19.34
CA SER A 138 -34.79 22.77 18.67
C SER A 138 -34.76 24.27 18.34
N ILE A 139 -34.08 25.09 19.15
CA ILE A 139 -33.85 26.51 18.89
C ILE A 139 -32.80 26.68 17.80
N GLN A 140 -31.70 25.92 17.85
CA GLN A 140 -30.65 25.93 16.83
C GLN A 140 -31.22 25.51 15.48
N ASN A 141 -31.97 24.41 15.41
CA ASN A 141 -32.60 23.97 14.16
C ASN A 141 -33.61 24.99 13.60
N ARG A 142 -34.30 25.76 14.46
CA ARG A 142 -35.27 26.78 14.02
C ARG A 142 -34.62 28.11 13.65
N LEU A 143 -33.67 28.59 14.45
CA LEU A 143 -32.86 29.78 14.14
C LEU A 143 -31.98 29.51 12.92
N ASP A 144 -31.35 28.35 12.81
CA ASP A 144 -30.59 27.97 11.61
C ASP A 144 -31.53 27.85 10.41
N SER A 145 -32.77 27.36 10.53
CA SER A 145 -33.69 27.32 9.39
C SER A 145 -34.13 28.70 8.88
N SER A 146 -34.42 29.68 9.76
CA SER A 146 -34.86 31.02 9.33
C SER A 146 -33.70 31.96 9.04
N PHE A 147 -32.61 31.85 9.80
CA PHE A 147 -31.38 32.60 9.56
C PHE A 147 -30.67 32.09 8.31
N GLN A 148 -30.59 30.78 8.07
CA GLN A 148 -30.11 30.27 6.79
C GLN A 148 -31.06 30.60 5.65
N ALA A 149 -32.38 30.71 5.84
CA ALA A 149 -33.27 31.15 4.77
C ALA A 149 -33.01 32.62 4.37
N ALA A 150 -32.96 33.54 5.32
CA ALA A 150 -32.66 34.95 5.06
C ALA A 150 -31.20 35.16 4.59
N GLN A 151 -30.27 34.36 5.08
CA GLN A 151 -28.87 34.41 4.65
C GLN A 151 -28.68 33.77 3.27
N ARG A 152 -29.41 32.69 2.93
CA ARG A 152 -29.47 32.13 1.57
C ARG A 152 -30.12 33.11 0.60
N GLU A 153 -31.19 33.78 1.00
CA GLU A 153 -31.84 34.84 0.22
C GLU A 153 -30.85 35.98 -0.07
N GLN A 154 -30.14 36.46 0.96
CA GLN A 154 -29.14 37.50 0.79
C GLN A 154 -27.92 37.04 -0.03
N VAL A 155 -27.47 35.78 0.12
CA VAL A 155 -26.37 35.20 -0.66
C VAL A 155 -26.78 35.02 -2.12
N LEU A 156 -27.98 34.52 -2.40
CA LEU A 156 -28.54 34.41 -3.75
C LEU A 156 -28.73 35.78 -4.39
N LYS A 157 -29.26 36.75 -3.65
CA LYS A 157 -29.41 38.14 -4.10
C LYS A 157 -28.06 38.80 -4.40
N ASN A 158 -27.04 38.51 -3.58
CA ASN A 158 -25.68 39.00 -3.81
C ASN A 158 -25.02 38.30 -5.01
N ALA A 159 -25.27 37.01 -5.23
CA ALA A 159 -24.69 36.22 -6.33
C ALA A 159 -25.33 36.54 -7.70
N LEU A 160 -26.65 36.71 -7.75
CA LEU A 160 -27.40 37.01 -8.97
C LEU A 160 -27.42 38.52 -9.30
N GLY A 161 -27.10 39.37 -8.32
CA GLY A 161 -27.30 40.81 -8.38
C GLY A 161 -28.78 41.20 -8.36
N ASN A 162 -29.08 42.49 -8.12
CA ASN A 162 -30.47 42.95 -7.97
C ASN A 162 -31.35 42.62 -9.18
N ARG A 163 -30.82 42.72 -10.41
CA ARG A 163 -31.58 42.39 -11.63
C ARG A 163 -31.88 40.90 -11.77
N GLY A 164 -30.92 40.02 -11.44
CA GLY A 164 -31.14 38.58 -11.47
C GLY A 164 -32.08 38.13 -10.36
N TRP A 165 -32.02 38.79 -9.20
CA TRP A 165 -32.94 38.56 -8.10
C TRP A 165 -34.38 38.98 -8.41
N ASP A 166 -34.57 40.17 -9.00
CA ASP A 166 -35.90 40.67 -9.34
C ASP A 166 -36.54 39.81 -10.45
N ALA A 167 -35.75 39.37 -11.44
CA ALA A 167 -36.21 38.42 -12.47
C ALA A 167 -36.58 37.04 -11.87
N LEU A 168 -35.77 36.53 -10.94
CA LEU A 168 -36.07 35.30 -10.21
C LEU A 168 -37.36 35.45 -9.39
N GLN A 169 -37.59 36.59 -8.73
CA GLN A 169 -38.83 36.86 -7.99
C GLN A 169 -40.05 36.98 -8.91
N GLU A 170 -39.89 37.52 -10.11
CA GLU A 170 -40.95 37.59 -11.12
C GLU A 170 -41.33 36.19 -11.63
N GLU A 171 -40.35 35.32 -11.88
CA GLU A 171 -40.59 33.90 -12.22
C GLU A 171 -41.19 33.10 -11.05
N LEU A 172 -40.71 33.32 -9.81
CA LEU A 172 -41.23 32.67 -8.60
C LEU A 172 -42.65 33.14 -8.20
N SER A 173 -43.14 34.23 -8.78
CA SER A 173 -44.51 34.73 -8.54
C SER A 173 -45.58 33.85 -9.20
N ASP A 174 -45.21 33.04 -10.18
CA ASP A 174 -46.05 31.97 -10.72
C ASP A 174 -45.86 30.68 -9.89
N PRO A 175 -46.87 30.19 -9.16
CA PRO A 175 -46.78 28.98 -8.34
C PRO A 175 -46.34 27.74 -9.14
N SER A 176 -46.65 27.69 -10.44
CA SER A 176 -46.26 26.59 -11.31
C SER A 176 -44.77 26.60 -11.68
N GLN A 177 -44.15 27.78 -11.73
CA GLN A 177 -42.71 27.93 -11.97
C GLN A 177 -41.89 27.81 -10.68
N ALA A 178 -42.44 28.26 -9.54
CA ALA A 178 -41.83 28.02 -8.23
C ALA A 178 -41.67 26.53 -7.94
N GLU A 179 -42.65 25.70 -8.31
CA GLU A 179 -42.56 24.25 -8.14
C GLU A 179 -41.46 23.63 -9.03
N VAL A 180 -41.14 24.22 -10.18
CA VAL A 180 -40.03 23.79 -11.05
C VAL A 180 -38.67 24.24 -10.47
N LEU A 181 -38.57 25.47 -9.97
CA LEU A 181 -37.33 26.02 -9.41
C LEU A 181 -36.92 25.35 -8.08
N PHE A 182 -37.88 24.82 -7.31
CA PHE A 182 -37.62 24.09 -6.07
C PHE A 182 -37.64 22.57 -6.22
N LYS A 183 -37.72 22.03 -7.44
CA LYS A 183 -37.53 20.60 -7.66
C LYS A 183 -36.12 20.21 -7.26
N TYR A 184 -36.03 19.24 -6.35
CA TYR A 184 -34.75 18.65 -5.97
C TYR A 184 -34.06 18.13 -7.22
N SER A 185 -32.89 18.68 -7.48
CA SER A 185 -32.02 18.22 -8.54
C SER A 185 -30.99 17.25 -7.95
N PRO A 186 -30.84 16.04 -8.50
CA PRO A 186 -29.77 15.16 -8.06
C PRO A 186 -28.41 15.81 -8.35
N SER A 187 -27.51 15.79 -7.38
CA SER A 187 -26.11 16.15 -7.63
C SER A 187 -25.47 15.10 -8.54
N PRO A 188 -24.64 15.50 -9.52
CA PRO A 188 -23.88 14.55 -10.33
C PRO A 188 -23.08 13.58 -9.48
N THR A 189 -23.36 12.29 -9.65
CA THR A 189 -22.57 11.20 -9.08
C THR A 189 -21.79 10.48 -10.18
N ILE A 190 -20.74 9.77 -9.80
CA ILE A 190 -19.94 8.99 -10.75
C ILE A 190 -20.72 7.78 -11.24
N GLU A 191 -21.51 7.19 -10.36
CA GLU A 191 -22.38 6.06 -10.67
C GLU A 191 -23.48 6.47 -11.67
N ASP A 192 -24.01 7.69 -11.56
CA ASP A 192 -24.96 8.22 -12.55
C ASP A 192 -24.26 8.58 -13.86
N PHE A 193 -23.06 9.16 -13.78
CA PHE A 193 -22.24 9.42 -14.95
C PHE A 193 -21.92 8.11 -15.71
N PHE A 194 -21.48 7.06 -15.03
CA PHE A 194 -21.16 5.78 -15.65
C PHE A 194 -22.40 5.09 -16.22
N ARG A 195 -23.55 5.18 -15.54
CA ARG A 195 -24.80 4.69 -16.11
C ARG A 195 -25.24 5.47 -17.35
N SER A 196 -24.92 6.77 -17.42
CA SER A 196 -25.26 7.60 -18.58
C SER A 196 -24.46 7.21 -19.82
N THR A 197 -23.21 6.76 -19.68
CA THR A 197 -22.36 6.40 -20.82
C THR A 197 -22.84 5.14 -21.53
N ASP A 198 -23.48 4.21 -20.81
CA ASP A 198 -24.07 3.00 -21.39
C ASP A 198 -25.20 3.30 -22.40
N SER A 199 -25.80 4.49 -22.31
CA SER A 199 -26.87 4.94 -23.21
C SER A 199 -26.35 5.60 -24.50
N VAL A 200 -25.05 5.88 -24.58
CA VAL A 200 -24.44 6.56 -25.73
C VAL A 200 -23.92 5.53 -26.74
N PRO A 201 -24.46 5.47 -27.96
CA PRO A 201 -23.97 4.55 -28.98
C PRO A 201 -22.53 4.90 -29.37
N ASP A 202 -21.71 3.87 -29.56
CA ASP A 202 -20.30 3.98 -29.91
C ASP A 202 -19.47 4.84 -28.95
N PHE A 203 -19.85 4.90 -27.66
CA PHE A 203 -19.17 5.70 -26.64
C PHE A 203 -17.65 5.48 -26.62
N LYS A 204 -17.21 4.21 -26.70
CA LYS A 204 -15.78 3.86 -26.72
C LYS A 204 -15.03 4.45 -27.90
N ARG A 205 -15.67 4.54 -29.06
CA ARG A 205 -15.05 5.12 -30.27
C ARG A 205 -15.03 6.64 -30.21
N ARG A 206 -16.10 7.26 -29.68
CA ARG A 206 -16.26 8.72 -29.61
C ARG A 206 -15.46 9.37 -28.49
N TYR A 207 -15.33 8.68 -27.36
CA TYR A 207 -14.67 9.16 -26.15
C TYR A 207 -13.73 8.08 -25.60
N PRO A 208 -12.66 7.72 -26.35
CA PRO A 208 -11.79 6.60 -26.00
C PRO A 208 -11.04 6.82 -24.68
N LEU A 209 -10.57 8.04 -24.42
CA LEU A 209 -9.87 8.38 -23.17
C LEU A 209 -10.85 8.26 -22.00
N LEU A 210 -12.06 8.78 -22.13
CA LEU A 210 -13.06 8.72 -21.07
C LEU A 210 -13.50 7.28 -20.78
N SER A 211 -13.77 6.49 -21.82
CA SER A 211 -14.12 5.07 -21.65
C SER A 211 -13.03 4.29 -20.92
N ALA A 212 -11.78 4.59 -21.22
CA ALA A 212 -10.68 3.85 -20.64
C ALA A 212 -10.30 4.37 -19.26
N PHE A 213 -10.37 5.69 -19.04
CA PHE A 213 -10.34 6.30 -17.71
C PHE A 213 -11.38 5.67 -16.79
N MET A 214 -12.62 5.45 -17.25
CA MET A 214 -13.65 4.79 -16.44
C MET A 214 -13.30 3.35 -16.07
N THR A 215 -12.60 2.64 -16.97
CA THR A 215 -12.12 1.27 -16.73
C THR A 215 -11.03 1.26 -15.66
N GLU A 216 -10.14 2.25 -15.71
CA GLU A 216 -8.95 2.34 -14.84
C GLU A 216 -9.13 3.26 -13.61
N GLU A 217 -10.28 3.92 -13.45
CA GLU A 217 -10.50 5.00 -12.46
C GLU A 217 -10.12 4.57 -11.04
N GLY A 218 -10.52 3.35 -10.66
CA GLY A 218 -10.20 2.79 -9.34
C GLY A 218 -8.70 2.53 -9.15
N ARG A 219 -8.01 2.06 -10.19
CA ARG A 219 -6.56 1.82 -10.18
C ARG A 219 -5.77 3.13 -10.16
N LEU A 220 -6.25 4.14 -10.87
CA LEU A 220 -5.62 5.47 -10.96
C LEU A 220 -5.54 6.19 -9.62
N GLN A 221 -6.56 6.05 -8.76
CA GLN A 221 -6.53 6.63 -7.41
C GLN A 221 -5.40 6.08 -6.54
N LEU A 222 -4.87 4.92 -6.91
CA LEU A 222 -3.85 4.18 -6.18
C LEU A 222 -2.45 4.45 -6.73
N VAL A 223 -2.28 5.00 -7.94
CA VAL A 223 -0.95 5.30 -8.52
C VAL A 223 -0.10 6.17 -7.58
N GLN A 224 -0.71 7.12 -6.88
CA GLN A 224 -0.03 7.96 -5.89
C GLN A 224 0.60 7.16 -4.73
N CYS A 225 0.15 5.93 -4.45
CA CYS A 225 0.73 5.03 -3.45
C CYS A 225 2.16 4.61 -3.80
N MET A 226 2.61 4.73 -5.06
CA MET A 226 4.00 4.48 -5.45
C MET A 226 4.99 5.37 -4.69
N ILE A 227 4.61 6.61 -4.38
CA ILE A 227 5.51 7.60 -3.76
C ILE A 227 6.00 7.12 -2.39
N PRO A 228 5.13 6.86 -1.39
CA PRO A 228 5.58 6.40 -0.09
C PRO A 228 6.26 5.01 -0.14
N ILE A 229 5.93 4.16 -1.11
CA ILE A 229 6.60 2.85 -1.28
C ILE A 229 8.05 3.05 -1.74
N LEU A 230 8.28 3.87 -2.77
CA LEU A 230 9.63 4.18 -3.26
C LEU A 230 10.46 4.94 -2.22
N GLU A 231 9.84 5.88 -1.48
CA GLU A 231 10.51 6.55 -0.36
C GLU A 231 10.89 5.59 0.76
N TRP A 232 10.03 4.62 1.07
CA TRP A 232 10.30 3.58 2.06
C TRP A 232 11.44 2.67 1.64
N HIS A 233 11.47 2.23 0.37
CA HIS A 233 12.59 1.47 -0.17
C HIS A 233 13.91 2.24 -0.03
N ARG A 234 13.92 3.54 -0.36
CA ARG A 234 15.11 4.40 -0.19
C ARG A 234 15.59 4.45 1.26
N LEU A 235 14.66 4.54 2.22
CA LEU A 235 15.00 4.50 3.63
C LEU A 235 15.60 3.14 4.01
N LEU A 236 14.99 2.04 3.60
CA LEU A 236 15.51 0.70 3.87
C LEU A 236 16.92 0.50 3.29
N PHE A 237 17.18 0.94 2.06
CA PHE A 237 18.53 0.89 1.47
C PHE A 237 19.56 1.80 2.17
N SER A 238 19.12 2.81 2.91
CA SER A 238 20.01 3.62 3.75
C SER A 238 20.31 2.97 5.10
N VAL A 239 19.41 2.09 5.57
CA VAL A 239 19.53 1.37 6.84
C VAL A 239 20.30 0.07 6.65
N PHE A 240 20.03 -0.66 5.57
CA PHE A 240 20.62 -1.96 5.27
C PHE A 240 21.49 -1.84 4.01
N GLN A 241 22.78 -2.09 4.17
CA GLN A 241 23.69 -2.20 3.03
C GLN A 241 23.41 -3.50 2.27
N SER A 242 23.77 -3.56 0.98
CA SER A 242 23.62 -4.81 0.21
C SER A 242 24.46 -5.93 0.83
N ASN A 243 23.93 -7.15 0.87
CA ASN A 243 24.53 -8.33 1.51
C ASN A 243 24.78 -8.20 3.03
N GLU A 244 24.19 -7.21 3.72
CA GLU A 244 24.35 -7.06 5.17
C GLU A 244 23.58 -8.15 5.92
N ILE A 245 22.33 -8.39 5.52
CA ILE A 245 21.44 -9.35 6.16
C ILE A 245 21.07 -10.49 5.22
N ASP A 246 20.75 -11.65 5.79
CA ASP A 246 20.15 -12.77 5.06
C ASP A 246 18.61 -12.76 5.13
N HIS A 247 17.98 -13.72 4.44
CA HIS A 247 16.52 -13.88 4.40
C HIS A 247 15.91 -14.17 5.78
N GLU A 248 16.60 -14.94 6.61
CA GLU A 248 16.11 -15.33 7.93
C GLU A 248 16.13 -14.13 8.89
N GLU A 249 17.21 -13.35 8.87
CA GLU A 249 17.33 -12.08 9.59
C GLU A 249 16.27 -11.08 9.12
N ALA A 250 16.04 -10.94 7.82
CA ALA A 250 15.00 -10.08 7.27
C ALA A 250 13.58 -10.50 7.66
N GLY A 251 13.35 -11.80 7.84
CA GLY A 251 12.09 -12.35 8.38
C GLY A 251 11.89 -12.07 9.87
N LYS A 252 12.95 -11.78 10.63
CA LYS A 252 12.91 -11.48 12.06
C LYS A 252 12.84 -9.98 12.36
N ILE A 253 13.50 -9.16 11.55
CA ILE A 253 13.55 -7.70 11.73
C ILE A 253 12.24 -7.08 11.28
N THR A 254 11.59 -6.33 12.15
CA THR A 254 10.35 -5.61 11.84
C THR A 254 10.62 -4.25 11.17
N ASN A 255 9.63 -3.73 10.45
CA ASN A 255 9.70 -2.38 9.88
C ASN A 255 9.97 -1.29 10.96
N GLU A 256 9.40 -1.43 12.16
CA GLU A 256 9.65 -0.52 13.28
C GLU A 256 11.11 -0.59 13.76
N GLU A 257 11.68 -1.79 13.87
CA GLU A 257 13.09 -1.97 14.24
C GLU A 257 14.04 -1.39 13.18
N ALA A 258 13.70 -1.49 11.89
CA ALA A 258 14.47 -0.84 10.83
C ALA A 258 14.51 0.69 11.01
N VAL A 259 13.38 1.33 11.38
CA VAL A 259 13.36 2.76 11.71
C VAL A 259 14.25 3.06 12.92
N MET A 260 14.24 2.20 13.94
CA MET A 260 15.05 2.39 15.15
C MET A 260 16.57 2.34 14.90
N ARG A 261 17.02 1.76 13.78
CA ARG A 261 18.43 1.76 13.36
C ARG A 261 18.91 3.10 12.81
N LEU A 262 18.01 4.04 12.49
CA LEU A 262 18.40 5.38 12.04
C LEU A 262 19.23 6.12 13.11
N PRO A 263 20.24 6.92 12.71
CA PRO A 263 21.24 7.43 13.66
C PRO A 263 20.69 8.52 14.57
N THR A 264 19.77 9.38 14.10
CA THR A 264 19.23 10.49 14.89
C THR A 264 17.74 10.31 15.24
N ASN A 265 17.32 10.83 16.40
CA ASN A 265 15.90 10.81 16.79
C ASN A 265 15.01 11.57 15.79
N ALA A 266 15.50 12.64 15.18
CA ALA A 266 14.75 13.40 14.18
C ALA A 266 14.48 12.57 12.91
N GLU A 267 15.45 11.76 12.48
CA GLU A 267 15.26 10.82 11.37
C GLU A 267 14.33 9.68 11.76
N ARG A 268 14.40 9.17 12.99
CA ARG A 268 13.48 8.13 13.51
C ARG A 268 12.03 8.60 13.48
N GLU A 269 11.74 9.82 13.93
CA GLU A 269 10.35 10.34 13.90
C GLU A 269 9.85 10.51 12.46
N LYS A 270 10.68 11.03 11.55
CA LYS A 270 10.35 11.07 10.11
C LYS A 270 10.17 9.67 9.52
N GLY A 271 10.99 8.71 9.92
CA GLY A 271 10.90 7.32 9.52
C GLY A 271 9.60 6.65 9.97
N LYS A 272 9.12 6.96 11.18
CA LYS A 272 7.81 6.49 11.68
C LYS A 272 6.65 7.07 10.88
N GLU A 273 6.71 8.37 10.57
CA GLU A 273 5.70 9.03 9.73
C GLU A 273 5.67 8.42 8.33
N LEU A 274 6.83 8.17 7.72
CA LEU A 274 6.94 7.51 6.42
C LEU A 274 6.46 6.07 6.47
N LEU A 275 6.82 5.30 7.51
CA LEU A 275 6.35 3.94 7.71
C LEU A 275 4.82 3.86 7.81
N ALA A 276 4.18 4.81 8.50
CA ALA A 276 2.73 4.88 8.56
C ALA A 276 2.11 5.11 7.17
N GLN A 277 2.68 6.03 6.38
CA GLN A 277 2.25 6.29 5.00
C GLN A 277 2.46 5.08 4.09
N TYR A 278 3.59 4.39 4.22
CA TYR A 278 3.88 3.15 3.51
C TYR A 278 2.87 2.06 3.84
N CYS A 279 2.59 1.82 5.12
CA CYS A 279 1.64 0.80 5.54
C CYS A 279 0.23 1.09 5.00
N ASP A 280 -0.22 2.35 5.04
CA ASP A 280 -1.50 2.76 4.45
C ASP A 280 -1.51 2.54 2.93
N ALA A 281 -0.49 3.03 2.23
CA ALA A 281 -0.33 2.88 0.79
C ALA A 281 -0.32 1.41 0.36
N PHE A 282 0.48 0.56 1.01
CA PHE A 282 0.55 -0.88 0.75
C PHE A 282 -0.82 -1.53 0.97
N ASN A 283 -1.44 -1.33 2.13
CA ASN A 283 -2.73 -1.97 2.44
C ASN A 283 -3.86 -1.52 1.51
N LYS A 284 -3.80 -0.26 1.04
CA LYS A 284 -4.78 0.29 0.11
C LYS A 284 -4.61 -0.28 -1.30
N SER A 285 -3.37 -0.52 -1.74
CA SER A 285 -3.07 -0.82 -3.15
C SER A 285 -2.66 -2.27 -3.45
N PHE A 286 -2.28 -3.08 -2.46
CA PHE A 286 -1.73 -4.42 -2.70
C PHE A 286 -2.69 -5.41 -3.39
N HIS A 287 -4.00 -5.18 -3.31
CA HIS A 287 -4.99 -5.97 -4.05
C HIS A 287 -4.82 -5.88 -5.59
N LEU A 288 -4.10 -4.87 -6.09
CA LEU A 288 -3.79 -4.70 -7.51
C LEU A 288 -2.78 -5.72 -8.05
N VAL A 289 -2.00 -6.37 -7.18
CA VAL A 289 -1.05 -7.43 -7.59
C VAL A 289 -1.79 -8.65 -8.17
N GLY A 290 -3.11 -8.71 -8.01
CA GLY A 290 -3.95 -9.73 -8.59
C GLY A 290 -3.80 -11.08 -7.89
N GLU A 291 -4.39 -12.11 -8.49
CA GLU A 291 -4.38 -13.46 -7.93
C GLU A 291 -3.04 -14.17 -8.06
N LEU A 292 -2.13 -13.67 -8.91
CA LEU A 292 -0.85 -14.30 -9.20
C LEU A 292 0.28 -13.36 -8.76
N LEU A 293 1.04 -13.76 -7.74
CA LEU A 293 2.15 -12.94 -7.24
C LEU A 293 3.38 -13.08 -8.15
N PHE A 294 3.61 -14.28 -8.67
CA PHE A 294 4.67 -14.59 -9.60
C PHE A 294 4.24 -15.72 -10.53
N GLN A 295 4.32 -15.48 -11.85
CA GLN A 295 3.96 -16.46 -12.87
C GLN A 295 2.60 -17.13 -12.60
N CYS A 296 2.58 -18.44 -12.31
CA CYS A 296 1.38 -19.24 -12.09
C CYS A 296 1.09 -19.48 -10.59
N GLU A 297 1.82 -18.84 -9.67
CA GLU A 297 1.64 -19.03 -8.24
C GLU A 297 0.60 -18.09 -7.67
N ARG A 298 -0.40 -18.67 -6.99
CA ARG A 298 -1.46 -17.91 -6.33
C ARG A 298 -0.87 -17.02 -5.24
N ASN A 299 -1.30 -15.76 -5.21
CA ASN A 299 -0.96 -14.79 -4.19
C ASN A 299 -1.57 -15.20 -2.84
N ILE A 300 -0.76 -15.88 -2.02
CA ILE A 300 -1.13 -16.34 -0.67
C ILE A 300 -1.32 -15.19 0.32
N PHE A 301 -0.86 -13.99 -0.02
CA PHE A 301 -0.92 -12.78 0.81
C PHE A 301 -2.19 -11.96 0.59
N LEU A 302 -3.11 -12.45 -0.25
CA LEU A 302 -4.45 -11.91 -0.42
C LEU A 302 -5.50 -12.92 0.05
N LYS A 303 -6.43 -12.45 0.88
CA LYS A 303 -7.62 -13.18 1.28
C LYS A 303 -8.85 -12.31 1.04
N ASP A 304 -9.76 -12.76 0.20
CA ASP A 304 -10.98 -12.02 -0.20
C ASP A 304 -10.67 -10.61 -0.74
N GLY A 305 -9.60 -10.50 -1.55
CA GLY A 305 -9.13 -9.23 -2.11
C GLY A 305 -8.51 -8.26 -1.09
N LYS A 306 -8.25 -8.71 0.15
CA LYS A 306 -7.62 -7.91 1.21
C LYS A 306 -6.25 -8.47 1.57
N VAL A 307 -5.36 -7.56 1.96
CA VAL A 307 -4.03 -7.90 2.46
C VAL A 307 -4.13 -8.81 3.68
N ASN A 308 -3.42 -9.93 3.62
CA ASN A 308 -3.36 -10.95 4.64
C ASN A 308 -1.95 -11.57 4.71
N LEU A 309 -1.03 -10.85 5.35
CA LEU A 309 0.34 -11.27 5.61
C LEU A 309 0.35 -12.21 6.83
N PHE A 310 -0.09 -13.45 6.62
CA PHE A 310 -0.23 -14.49 7.67
C PHE A 310 -1.23 -14.17 8.81
N GLY A 311 -2.32 -13.48 8.48
CA GLY A 311 -3.42 -13.17 9.42
C GLY A 311 -3.62 -11.67 9.63
N ASP A 312 -2.62 -10.86 9.26
CA ASP A 312 -2.60 -9.43 9.53
C ASP A 312 -2.40 -8.58 8.26
N LYS A 313 -2.67 -7.29 8.38
CA LYS A 313 -2.35 -6.27 7.38
C LYS A 313 -0.88 -5.85 7.50
N MET A 314 -0.35 -5.18 6.48
CA MET A 314 0.96 -4.51 6.59
C MET A 314 0.92 -3.52 7.75
N SER A 315 1.90 -3.60 8.65
CA SER A 315 1.98 -2.79 9.87
C SER A 315 3.45 -2.53 10.26
N PRO A 316 3.69 -1.68 11.27
CA PRO A 316 5.05 -1.48 11.80
C PRO A 316 5.71 -2.77 12.31
N LYS A 317 4.91 -3.77 12.73
CA LYS A 317 5.39 -5.06 13.22
C LYS A 317 5.62 -6.09 12.13
N THR A 318 5.23 -5.80 10.90
CA THR A 318 5.47 -6.72 9.78
C THR A 318 6.97 -6.83 9.51
N PRO A 319 7.50 -8.04 9.25
CA PRO A 319 8.89 -8.23 8.88
C PRO A 319 9.30 -7.41 7.66
N ILE A 320 10.57 -6.99 7.60
CA ILE A 320 11.11 -6.24 6.47
C ILE A 320 11.26 -7.11 5.22
N SER A 321 11.22 -8.44 5.31
CA SER A 321 11.16 -9.33 4.14
C SER A 321 9.98 -9.03 3.21
N PHE A 322 8.88 -8.45 3.72
CA PHE A 322 7.75 -7.99 2.92
C PHE A 322 7.92 -6.60 2.31
N SER A 323 8.92 -5.85 2.77
CA SER A 323 9.15 -4.45 2.41
C SER A 323 10.41 -4.25 1.56
N LEU A 324 11.42 -5.11 1.73
CA LEU A 324 12.63 -5.11 0.93
C LEU A 324 12.33 -5.73 -0.44
N PRO A 325 12.46 -4.99 -1.54
CA PRO A 325 12.28 -5.56 -2.87
C PRO A 325 13.43 -6.53 -3.15
N SER A 326 13.15 -7.81 -3.36
CA SER A 326 14.15 -8.83 -3.68
C SER A 326 13.69 -9.67 -4.87
N ILE A 327 14.62 -10.17 -5.66
CA ILE A 327 14.36 -11.20 -6.68
C ILE A 327 15.50 -12.22 -6.63
N SER A 328 15.16 -13.45 -6.23
CA SER A 328 16.05 -14.60 -6.40
C SER A 328 15.82 -15.19 -7.81
N GLU A 329 16.62 -14.74 -8.78
CA GLU A 329 16.59 -15.25 -10.16
C GLU A 329 16.82 -16.77 -10.18
N GLY A 330 15.79 -17.54 -10.55
CA GLY A 330 15.84 -19.00 -10.68
C GLY A 330 15.00 -19.78 -9.66
N GLN A 331 14.56 -19.12 -8.59
CA GLN A 331 13.76 -19.73 -7.52
C GLN A 331 12.81 -18.71 -6.89
N ALA A 332 11.94 -18.09 -7.69
CA ALA A 332 10.93 -17.15 -7.21
C ALA A 332 10.00 -17.73 -6.12
N THR A 333 10.01 -19.05 -5.96
CA THR A 333 9.31 -19.79 -4.91
C THR A 333 9.93 -19.63 -3.52
N ARG A 334 11.21 -19.23 -3.40
CA ARG A 334 11.92 -19.19 -2.10
C ARG A 334 11.61 -17.94 -1.28
N ASP A 335 11.44 -16.80 -1.94
CA ASP A 335 11.12 -15.54 -1.26
C ASP A 335 9.93 -14.84 -1.92
N PRO A 336 8.71 -15.38 -1.76
CA PRO A 336 7.51 -14.67 -2.21
C PRO A 336 7.30 -13.36 -1.43
N MET A 337 7.93 -13.18 -0.26
CA MET A 337 7.77 -11.97 0.56
C MET A 337 8.42 -10.77 -0.13
N GLY A 338 9.65 -10.90 -0.60
CA GLY A 338 10.38 -9.82 -1.29
C GLY A 338 9.79 -9.42 -2.65
N LEU A 339 8.93 -10.27 -3.24
CA LEU A 339 8.19 -9.95 -4.46
C LEU A 339 6.95 -9.06 -4.22
N CYS A 340 6.51 -8.90 -2.96
CA CYS A 340 5.28 -8.17 -2.66
C CYS A 340 5.32 -6.71 -3.13
N THR A 341 6.38 -5.98 -2.77
CA THR A 341 6.52 -4.57 -3.19
C THR A 341 6.93 -4.44 -4.65
N VAL A 342 7.63 -5.44 -5.20
CA VAL A 342 7.99 -5.50 -6.63
C VAL A 342 6.72 -5.59 -7.48
N GLY A 343 5.89 -6.61 -7.24
CA GLY A 343 4.63 -6.79 -7.95
C GLY A 343 3.68 -5.61 -7.78
N LEU A 344 3.65 -5.01 -6.57
CA LEU A 344 2.83 -3.84 -6.30
C LEU A 344 3.28 -2.61 -7.11
N LEU A 345 4.57 -2.30 -7.11
CA LEU A 345 5.10 -1.18 -7.89
C LEU A 345 4.87 -1.39 -9.39
N THR A 346 5.06 -2.61 -9.89
CA THR A 346 4.76 -2.97 -11.29
C THR A 346 3.28 -2.79 -11.62
N ALA A 347 2.35 -3.25 -10.77
CA ALA A 347 0.92 -3.12 -11.00
C ALA A 347 0.44 -1.64 -11.00
N LEU A 348 1.01 -0.83 -10.09
CA LEU A 348 0.76 0.61 -10.02
C LEU A 348 1.34 1.37 -11.21
N HIS A 349 2.55 1.02 -11.63
CA HIS A 349 3.18 1.59 -12.81
C HIS A 349 2.44 1.20 -14.09
N THR A 350 1.98 -0.04 -14.20
CA THR A 350 1.11 -0.46 -15.30
C THR A 350 -0.15 0.38 -15.36
N ALA A 351 -0.83 0.63 -14.22
CA ALA A 351 -2.00 1.52 -14.20
C ALA A 351 -1.66 2.96 -14.64
N HIS A 352 -0.46 3.46 -14.30
CA HIS A 352 0.03 4.75 -14.76
C HIS A 352 0.22 4.78 -16.29
N GLU A 353 0.95 3.81 -16.84
CA GLU A 353 1.23 3.72 -18.28
C GLU A 353 -0.02 3.42 -19.10
N ASP A 354 -0.93 2.58 -18.58
CA ASP A 354 -2.26 2.34 -19.17
C ASP A 354 -2.96 3.69 -19.36
N CYS A 355 -3.03 4.53 -18.32
CA CYS A 355 -3.70 5.83 -18.42
C CYS A 355 -3.03 6.81 -19.41
N LEU A 356 -1.72 6.77 -19.57
CA LEU A 356 -1.01 7.62 -20.53
C LEU A 356 -1.24 7.19 -21.97
N ARG A 357 -1.14 5.88 -22.26
CA ARG A 357 -1.46 5.32 -23.58
C ARG A 357 -2.87 5.66 -24.03
N LEU A 358 -3.80 5.77 -23.08
CA LEU A 358 -5.18 6.18 -23.35
C LEU A 358 -5.32 7.65 -23.73
N GLY A 359 -4.38 8.50 -23.33
CA GLY A 359 -4.29 9.89 -23.78
C GLY A 359 -3.76 10.02 -25.20
N GLU A 360 -2.76 9.19 -25.55
CA GLU A 360 -2.04 9.23 -26.83
C GLU A 360 -2.87 8.66 -28.00
N ALA A 361 -3.63 7.58 -27.77
CA ALA A 361 -4.42 6.92 -28.82
C ALA A 361 -5.47 7.80 -29.54
N ARG A 362 -5.79 9.00 -29.04
CA ARG A 362 -6.68 9.95 -29.72
C ARG A 362 -5.95 10.82 -30.75
N GLU A 363 -4.67 11.13 -30.52
CA GLU A 363 -3.90 11.97 -31.46
C GLU A 363 -3.75 11.24 -32.80
N GLU A 364 -3.42 9.95 -32.76
CA GLU A 364 -3.27 9.12 -33.97
C GLU A 364 -4.59 8.97 -34.75
N ASN A 365 -5.72 8.74 -34.05
CA ASN A 365 -7.01 8.58 -34.71
C ASN A 365 -7.56 9.89 -35.31
N GLN A 366 -7.21 11.05 -34.73
CA GLN A 366 -7.58 12.35 -35.31
C GLN A 366 -6.77 12.64 -36.58
N ASP A 367 -5.48 12.31 -36.58
CA ASP A 367 -4.64 12.46 -37.77
C ASP A 367 -5.09 11.52 -38.90
N GLU A 368 -5.53 10.30 -38.59
CA GLU A 368 -6.09 9.36 -39.58
C GLU A 368 -7.46 9.77 -40.12
N GLU A 369 -8.39 10.27 -39.28
CA GLU A 369 -9.69 10.77 -39.75
C GLU A 369 -9.55 12.07 -40.55
N GLU A 370 -8.67 13.00 -40.16
CA GLU A 370 -8.36 14.20 -40.97
C GLU A 370 -7.66 13.85 -42.29
N ALA A 371 -6.78 12.84 -42.31
CA ALA A 371 -6.18 12.33 -43.54
C ALA A 371 -7.21 11.64 -44.46
N ALA A 372 -8.11 10.83 -43.90
CA ALA A 372 -9.15 10.13 -44.65
C ALA A 372 -10.23 11.08 -45.21
N GLU A 373 -10.58 12.15 -44.49
CA GLU A 373 -11.46 13.20 -44.99
C GLU A 373 -10.77 14.10 -46.04
N GLY A 374 -9.44 14.24 -45.97
CA GLY A 374 -8.63 14.94 -46.97
C GLY A 374 -8.45 14.18 -48.30
N GLU A 375 -8.43 12.84 -48.27
CA GLU A 375 -8.20 12.01 -49.48
C GLU A 375 -9.48 11.70 -50.29
N ASN A 376 -10.67 11.97 -49.74
CA ASN A 376 -11.95 11.66 -50.42
C ASN A 376 -12.36 12.66 -51.53
N GLN A 377 -11.43 13.48 -52.03
CA GLN A 377 -11.58 14.31 -53.24
C GLN A 377 -10.73 13.88 -54.44
N GLN A 378 -9.98 12.77 -54.38
CA GLN A 378 -9.30 12.22 -55.55
C GLN A 378 -9.76 10.79 -55.89
N GLN A 379 -10.16 10.61 -57.15
CA GLN A 379 -10.75 9.40 -57.72
C GLN A 379 -9.85 8.15 -57.55
N PRO A 380 -10.44 6.95 -57.35
CA PRO A 380 -9.66 5.74 -57.17
C PRO A 380 -9.14 5.20 -58.52
N GLN A 381 -7.81 5.15 -58.67
CA GLN A 381 -7.15 4.23 -59.59
C GLN A 381 -6.90 2.90 -58.88
N GLN A 382 -7.42 1.82 -59.47
CA GLN A 382 -7.30 0.45 -59.03
C GLN A 382 -5.84 -0.03 -59.06
N GLN A 383 -5.29 -0.45 -57.92
CA GLN A 383 -4.14 -1.35 -57.88
C GLN A 383 -4.39 -2.51 -56.91
N ALA A 384 -3.84 -3.65 -57.31
CA ALA A 384 -4.21 -5.00 -56.92
C ALA A 384 -3.72 -5.42 -55.52
N ALA A 385 -4.49 -6.31 -54.91
CA ALA A 385 -4.23 -6.94 -53.61
C ALA A 385 -2.99 -7.87 -53.63
N PRO A 386 -2.17 -7.88 -52.57
CA PRO A 386 -1.27 -8.98 -52.26
C PRO A 386 -1.96 -10.05 -51.39
N GLU A 387 -1.52 -11.30 -51.57
CA GLU A 387 -2.02 -12.53 -50.97
C GLU A 387 -1.88 -12.60 -49.42
N PRO A 388 -2.78 -13.35 -48.74
CA PRO A 388 -2.71 -13.57 -47.30
C PRO A 388 -1.63 -14.59 -46.92
N GLN A 389 -0.67 -14.15 -46.09
CA GLN A 389 0.26 -15.04 -45.40
C GLN A 389 -0.43 -15.74 -44.22
N GLN A 390 -0.20 -17.04 -44.09
CA GLN A 390 -0.76 -17.92 -43.07
C GLN A 390 -0.13 -17.69 -41.68
N PRO A 391 -0.86 -17.95 -40.58
CA PRO A 391 -0.39 -17.75 -39.23
C PRO A 391 0.57 -18.88 -38.79
N GLN A 392 1.75 -18.52 -38.30
CA GLN A 392 2.64 -19.42 -37.58
C GLN A 392 2.28 -19.42 -36.09
N ASP A 393 1.75 -20.55 -35.63
CA ASP A 393 1.55 -20.86 -34.21
C ASP A 393 2.90 -21.27 -33.58
N GLY A 394 3.32 -20.54 -32.55
CA GLY A 394 4.54 -20.84 -31.80
C GLY A 394 5.00 -19.72 -30.86
N ALA A 395 4.08 -19.16 -30.06
CA ALA A 395 4.41 -18.09 -29.11
C ALA A 395 5.11 -18.64 -27.85
N GLN A 396 6.44 -18.55 -27.83
CA GLN A 396 7.17 -18.30 -26.58
C GLN A 396 7.10 -16.78 -26.28
N PRO A 397 7.09 -16.35 -25.00
CA PRO A 397 7.14 -14.93 -24.67
C PRO A 397 8.53 -14.39 -25.02
N HIS A 398 8.70 -13.90 -26.25
CA HIS A 398 9.81 -13.06 -26.62
C HIS A 398 9.79 -11.82 -25.73
N GLN A 399 10.82 -11.67 -24.90
CA GLN A 399 11.17 -10.36 -24.39
C GLN A 399 11.52 -9.49 -25.61
N PRO A 400 10.82 -8.35 -25.83
CA PRO A 400 11.12 -7.48 -26.95
C PRO A 400 12.59 -7.03 -26.84
N GLN A 401 13.34 -7.25 -27.91
CA GLN A 401 14.73 -6.80 -28.01
C GLN A 401 14.75 -5.26 -28.07
N ASP A 402 15.61 -4.66 -27.24
CA ASP A 402 15.71 -3.25 -26.83
C ASP A 402 16.04 -2.21 -27.94
N GLU A 403 15.60 -2.38 -29.20
CA GLU A 403 16.04 -1.49 -30.29
C GLU A 403 15.26 -0.16 -30.42
N ASP A 404 14.12 0.02 -29.71
CA ASP A 404 13.33 1.27 -29.72
C ASP A 404 13.28 2.01 -28.36
N ASP A 405 14.13 1.67 -27.38
CA ASP A 405 14.12 2.28 -26.03
C ASP A 405 14.86 3.64 -25.99
N VAL A 406 14.41 4.59 -26.81
CA VAL A 406 14.96 5.95 -26.87
C VAL A 406 14.52 6.74 -25.63
N GLY A 407 15.27 6.60 -24.54
CA GLY A 407 15.42 7.64 -23.51
C GLY A 407 14.21 7.96 -22.63
N LEU A 408 13.31 6.99 -22.38
CA LEU A 408 12.21 7.21 -21.44
C LEU A 408 12.72 7.62 -20.05
N PRO A 409 12.10 8.62 -19.40
CA PRO A 409 12.51 9.06 -18.09
C PRO A 409 12.33 7.95 -17.04
N GLU A 410 13.41 7.59 -16.36
CA GLU A 410 13.38 6.58 -15.30
C GLU A 410 12.75 7.14 -14.01
N ILE A 411 12.00 6.27 -13.31
CA ILE A 411 11.53 6.46 -11.94
C ILE A 411 12.03 5.29 -11.07
N SER A 412 12.53 5.60 -9.88
CA SER A 412 13.09 4.61 -8.96
C SER A 412 13.06 5.11 -7.52
N CYS A 413 13.54 4.32 -6.56
CA CYS A 413 13.63 4.75 -5.16
C CYS A 413 14.57 5.96 -4.94
N SER A 414 15.48 6.25 -5.88
CA SER A 414 16.32 7.45 -5.82
C SER A 414 15.60 8.72 -6.28
N SER A 415 14.44 8.59 -6.94
CA SER A 415 13.65 9.72 -7.42
C SER A 415 13.00 10.47 -6.27
N PHE A 416 13.21 11.79 -6.21
CA PHE A 416 12.57 12.62 -5.18
C PHE A 416 11.07 12.70 -5.38
N SER A 417 10.32 12.74 -4.27
CA SER A 417 8.85 12.79 -4.26
C SER A 417 8.26 13.95 -5.04
N ARG A 418 8.95 15.09 -5.11
CA ARG A 418 8.51 16.20 -5.97
C ARG A 418 8.54 15.83 -7.45
N VAL A 419 9.58 15.12 -7.90
CA VAL A 419 9.73 14.65 -9.28
C VAL A 419 8.72 13.56 -9.57
N LEU A 420 8.55 12.60 -8.65
CA LEU A 420 7.53 11.56 -8.78
C LEU A 420 6.13 12.17 -8.92
N ARG A 421 5.78 13.18 -8.12
CA ARG A 421 4.48 13.85 -8.22
C ARG A 421 4.27 14.58 -9.55
N GLN A 422 5.35 15.07 -10.15
CA GLN A 422 5.31 15.72 -11.45
C GLN A 422 5.14 14.70 -12.58
N LYS A 423 5.83 13.56 -12.52
CA LYS A 423 5.80 12.53 -13.56
C LYS A 423 4.57 11.62 -13.49
N LEU A 424 4.17 11.20 -12.29
CA LEU A 424 3.07 10.26 -12.09
C LEU A 424 1.70 10.92 -12.26
N VAL A 425 0.73 10.14 -12.72
CA VAL A 425 -0.69 10.52 -12.73
C VAL A 425 -1.21 10.51 -11.30
N ILE A 426 -1.34 11.69 -10.68
CA ILE A 426 -1.96 11.84 -9.36
C ILE A 426 -3.42 12.14 -9.58
N TYR A 427 -4.27 11.21 -9.17
CA TYR A 427 -5.70 11.32 -9.33
C TYR A 427 -6.42 11.17 -7.99
N GLU A 428 -7.19 12.19 -7.67
CA GLU A 428 -8.21 12.19 -6.61
C GLU A 428 -9.57 12.56 -7.18
N ARG A 429 -10.55 11.68 -6.92
CA ARG A 429 -11.92 11.78 -7.42
C ARG A 429 -12.60 13.11 -7.10
N HIS A 430 -12.51 13.55 -5.85
CA HIS A 430 -13.17 14.77 -5.38
C HIS A 430 -12.52 16.06 -5.87
N ILE A 431 -11.24 15.99 -6.24
CA ILE A 431 -10.44 17.14 -6.66
C ILE A 431 -10.48 17.30 -8.17
N HIS A 432 -10.38 16.21 -8.92
CA HIS A 432 -10.18 16.28 -10.37
C HIS A 432 -11.44 15.94 -11.14
N PHE A 433 -12.18 14.89 -10.76
CA PHE A 433 -13.26 14.38 -11.61
C PHE A 433 -14.64 14.92 -11.25
N LEU A 434 -15.04 14.91 -9.97
CA LEU A 434 -16.33 15.44 -9.56
C LEU A 434 -16.54 16.92 -9.94
N PRO A 435 -15.53 17.80 -9.84
CA PRO A 435 -15.68 19.17 -10.32
C PRO A 435 -15.98 19.24 -11.82
N LEU A 436 -15.33 18.42 -12.65
CA LEU A 436 -15.62 18.34 -14.09
C LEU A 436 -17.06 17.89 -14.34
N LEU A 437 -17.54 16.88 -13.62
CA LEU A 437 -18.94 16.43 -13.74
C LEU A 437 -19.93 17.53 -13.33
N ASN A 438 -19.62 18.29 -12.27
CA ASN A 438 -20.46 19.40 -11.83
C ASN A 438 -20.44 20.59 -12.82
N THR A 439 -19.30 20.87 -13.43
CA THR A 439 -19.15 21.97 -14.40
C THR A 439 -19.81 21.64 -15.74
N TYR A 440 -19.70 20.39 -16.19
CA TYR A 440 -20.13 19.96 -17.53
C TYR A 440 -21.35 19.05 -17.50
N SER A 441 -22.17 19.16 -16.46
CA SER A 441 -23.53 18.59 -16.44
C SER A 441 -24.56 19.68 -16.59
N SER A 442 -25.63 19.34 -17.29
CA SER A 442 -26.83 20.15 -17.48
C SER A 442 -28.04 19.32 -17.08
N GLN A 443 -29.11 19.97 -16.64
CA GLN A 443 -30.36 19.28 -16.35
C GLN A 443 -31.25 19.30 -17.58
N ASP A 444 -31.88 18.17 -17.88
CA ASP A 444 -32.96 18.11 -18.84
C ASP A 444 -34.28 18.60 -18.23
N GLU A 445 -35.29 18.82 -19.08
CA GLU A 445 -36.63 19.28 -18.66
C GLU A 445 -37.35 18.33 -17.69
N ARG A 446 -36.88 17.08 -17.60
CA ARG A 446 -37.42 16.03 -16.71
C ARG A 446 -36.63 15.91 -15.41
N GLY A 447 -35.61 16.75 -15.20
CA GLY A 447 -34.71 16.71 -14.04
C GLY A 447 -33.64 15.63 -14.11
N GLY A 448 -33.46 14.99 -15.27
CA GLY A 448 -32.34 14.10 -15.56
C GLY A 448 -31.05 14.87 -15.81
N LEU A 449 -29.91 14.26 -15.50
CA LEU A 449 -28.60 14.85 -15.77
C LEU A 449 -28.13 14.46 -17.17
N LYS A 450 -27.74 15.46 -17.96
CA LYS A 450 -27.09 15.33 -19.26
C LYS A 450 -25.66 15.84 -19.17
N TYR A 451 -24.70 15.02 -19.57
CA TYR A 451 -23.29 15.32 -19.50
C TYR A 451 -22.72 15.74 -20.86
N ASP A 452 -21.84 16.73 -20.88
CA ASP A 452 -20.99 17.04 -22.03
C ASP A 452 -19.69 16.21 -21.94
N TYR A 453 -19.75 15.01 -22.53
CA TYR A 453 -18.63 14.07 -22.49
C TYR A 453 -17.36 14.60 -23.16
N SER A 454 -17.48 15.45 -24.19
CA SER A 454 -16.31 16.01 -24.88
C SER A 454 -15.56 16.95 -23.94
N SER A 455 -16.29 17.87 -23.31
CA SER A 455 -15.70 18.82 -22.37
C SER A 455 -15.13 18.14 -21.13
N ILE A 456 -15.76 17.06 -20.64
CA ILE A 456 -15.25 16.26 -19.53
C ILE A 456 -13.95 15.55 -19.93
N GLU A 457 -13.91 14.92 -21.10
CA GLU A 457 -12.72 14.22 -21.60
C GLU A 457 -11.55 15.20 -21.82
N ASP A 458 -11.80 16.36 -22.44
CA ASP A 458 -10.78 17.39 -22.63
C ASP A 458 -10.32 17.99 -21.30
N GLY A 459 -11.23 18.15 -20.33
CA GLY A 459 -10.92 18.55 -18.96
C GLY A 459 -10.03 17.53 -18.23
N LEU A 460 -10.27 16.23 -18.40
CA LEU A 460 -9.41 15.17 -17.87
C LEU A 460 -8.02 15.20 -18.50
N ARG A 461 -7.94 15.35 -19.84
CA ARG A 461 -6.67 15.45 -20.56
C ARG A 461 -5.84 16.63 -20.05
N LEU A 462 -6.44 17.82 -20.01
CA LEU A 462 -5.76 19.05 -19.59
C LEU A 462 -5.44 19.09 -18.09
N GLY A 463 -6.29 18.48 -17.27
CA GLY A 463 -6.17 18.54 -15.81
C GLY A 463 -5.26 17.47 -15.21
N ILE A 464 -5.30 16.25 -15.73
CA ILE A 464 -4.65 15.08 -15.13
C ILE A 464 -3.44 14.62 -15.95
N LEU A 465 -3.59 14.55 -17.28
CA LEU A 465 -2.58 13.98 -18.18
C LEU A 465 -1.59 15.01 -18.71
N ASN A 466 -1.93 16.29 -18.66
CA ASN A 466 -1.10 17.35 -19.18
C ASN A 466 0.29 17.38 -18.51
N GLY A 467 1.34 17.31 -19.33
CA GLY A 467 2.74 17.28 -18.90
C GLY A 467 3.19 15.96 -18.27
N LYS A 468 2.35 14.92 -18.28
CA LYS A 468 2.74 13.56 -17.91
C LYS A 468 3.35 12.86 -19.13
N GLN A 469 4.31 11.99 -18.88
CA GLN A 469 5.06 11.27 -19.91
C GLN A 469 5.20 9.82 -19.47
N SER A 470 5.28 8.91 -20.44
CA SER A 470 5.62 7.52 -20.15
C SER A 470 6.94 7.45 -19.41
N THR A 471 7.01 6.58 -18.40
CA THR A 471 8.18 6.43 -17.54
C THR A 471 8.65 4.98 -17.53
N ARG A 472 9.96 4.79 -17.34
CA ARG A 472 10.51 3.46 -17.05
C ARG A 472 10.60 3.27 -15.54
N LEU A 473 9.91 2.26 -15.01
CA LEU A 473 10.07 1.88 -13.61
C LEU A 473 11.36 1.06 -13.44
N HIS A 474 12.28 1.57 -12.63
CA HIS A 474 13.46 0.84 -12.19
C HIS A 474 13.35 0.52 -10.70
N ILE A 475 13.18 -0.77 -10.41
CA ILE A 475 13.14 -1.29 -9.05
C ILE A 475 14.55 -1.76 -8.69
N GLN A 476 15.17 -1.08 -7.73
CA GLN A 476 16.41 -1.56 -7.12
C GLN A 476 16.08 -2.79 -6.26
N TYR A 477 16.76 -3.90 -6.51
CA TYR A 477 16.60 -5.12 -5.72
C TYR A 477 17.68 -5.21 -4.63
N TYR A 478 17.24 -5.49 -3.42
CA TYR A 478 18.10 -5.88 -2.32
C TYR A 478 18.71 -7.26 -2.61
N GLN A 479 19.99 -7.40 -2.30
CA GLN A 479 20.71 -8.66 -2.40
C GLN A 479 20.95 -9.16 -0.98
N PHE A 480 20.38 -10.30 -0.64
CA PHE A 480 20.61 -10.90 0.67
C PHE A 480 21.95 -11.62 0.69
N ARG A 481 22.55 -11.68 1.88
CA ARG A 481 23.76 -12.47 2.11
C ARG A 481 23.51 -13.93 1.74
N GLY A 482 24.41 -14.52 0.96
CA GLY A 482 24.29 -15.91 0.49
C GLY A 482 23.46 -16.10 -0.78
N ASP A 483 22.82 -15.05 -1.32
CA ASP A 483 22.02 -15.16 -2.55
C ASP A 483 22.86 -15.46 -3.80
N VAL A 484 24.18 -15.28 -3.77
CA VAL A 484 25.04 -15.47 -4.96
C VAL A 484 24.96 -16.90 -5.51
N ARG A 485 24.75 -17.89 -4.62
CA ARG A 485 24.59 -19.29 -5.01
C ARG A 485 23.20 -19.61 -5.53
N SER A 486 22.16 -19.07 -4.88
CA SER A 486 20.76 -19.33 -5.24
C SER A 486 20.34 -18.56 -6.49
N SER A 487 20.91 -17.39 -6.69
CA SER A 487 20.75 -16.60 -7.90
C SER A 487 21.63 -17.18 -9.00
N ASN A 488 21.13 -17.19 -10.24
CA ASN A 488 21.89 -17.60 -11.43
C ASN A 488 23.15 -16.72 -11.72
N ARG A 489 23.68 -15.99 -10.73
CA ARG A 489 24.85 -15.10 -10.80
C ARG A 489 26.13 -15.85 -11.03
N LEU A 490 26.34 -17.04 -10.45
CA LEU A 490 27.51 -17.87 -10.75
C LEU A 490 27.49 -18.35 -12.22
N THR A 491 26.31 -18.73 -12.73
CA THR A 491 26.12 -19.06 -14.14
C THR A 491 26.37 -17.85 -15.03
N ALA A 492 25.81 -16.69 -14.68
CA ALA A 492 26.04 -15.44 -15.40
C ALA A 492 27.53 -15.06 -15.39
N LEU A 493 28.20 -15.18 -14.24
CA LEU A 493 29.63 -14.97 -14.09
C LEU A 493 30.41 -15.88 -15.04
N ARG A 494 30.10 -17.18 -15.10
CA ARG A 494 30.75 -18.13 -16.02
C ARG A 494 30.55 -17.74 -17.49
N ASN A 495 29.39 -17.21 -17.83
CA ASN A 495 29.09 -16.73 -19.18
C ASN A 495 29.83 -15.42 -19.53
N ARG A 496 30.18 -14.61 -18.52
CA ARG A 496 30.91 -13.32 -18.69
C ARG A 496 32.42 -13.48 -18.65
N VAL A 497 32.93 -14.25 -17.68
CA VAL A 497 34.36 -14.45 -17.43
C VAL A 497 34.62 -15.95 -17.34
N PRO A 498 35.45 -16.53 -18.23
CA PRO A 498 35.84 -17.94 -18.16
C PRO A 498 36.38 -18.26 -16.77
N GLN A 499 35.69 -19.17 -16.06
CA GLN A 499 36.07 -19.57 -14.71
C GLN A 499 37.04 -20.76 -14.78
N THR A 500 38.05 -20.75 -13.90
CA THR A 500 39.05 -21.81 -13.71
C THR A 500 39.18 -22.10 -12.22
N ASP A 501 39.45 -23.35 -11.86
CA ASP A 501 39.60 -23.72 -10.47
C ASP A 501 40.88 -23.15 -9.85
N VAL A 502 40.79 -22.75 -8.58
CA VAL A 502 41.95 -22.45 -7.74
C VAL A 502 42.73 -23.74 -7.47
N SER A 503 44.06 -23.68 -7.55
CA SER A 503 44.89 -24.85 -7.23
C SER A 503 44.70 -25.29 -5.78
N ASP A 504 44.71 -26.60 -5.51
CA ASP A 504 44.52 -27.14 -4.15
C ASP A 504 45.55 -26.58 -3.16
N GLN A 505 46.78 -26.36 -3.60
CA GLN A 505 47.83 -25.77 -2.78
C GLN A 505 47.51 -24.31 -2.41
N THR A 506 47.10 -23.50 -3.38
CA THR A 506 46.67 -22.11 -3.14
C THR A 506 45.45 -22.08 -2.23
N MET A 507 44.50 -23.00 -2.42
CA MET A 507 43.30 -23.09 -1.60
C MET A 507 43.62 -23.43 -0.14
N GLN A 508 44.50 -24.40 0.10
CA GLN A 508 44.95 -24.77 1.45
C GLN A 508 45.64 -23.60 2.16
N LEU A 509 46.44 -22.81 1.44
CA LEU A 509 47.06 -21.60 1.99
C LEU A 509 46.01 -20.56 2.35
N ILE A 510 45.03 -20.31 1.47
CA ILE A 510 43.93 -19.38 1.76
C ILE A 510 43.17 -19.84 3.00
N LEU A 511 42.75 -21.10 3.07
CA LEU A 511 42.02 -21.67 4.22
C LEU A 511 42.81 -21.54 5.53
N HIS A 512 44.14 -21.71 5.48
CA HIS A 512 45.00 -21.48 6.63
C HIS A 512 45.03 -20.00 7.05
N GLU A 513 45.12 -19.09 6.09
CA GLU A 513 45.11 -17.64 6.31
C GLU A 513 43.76 -17.14 6.84
N VAL A 514 42.63 -17.72 6.41
CA VAL A 514 41.27 -17.36 6.85
C VAL A 514 40.73 -18.23 7.98
N SER A 515 41.61 -18.88 8.74
CA SER A 515 41.24 -19.72 9.89
C SER A 515 40.41 -19.01 10.98
N ILE A 516 40.32 -17.68 10.94
CA ILE A 516 39.44 -16.88 11.79
C ILE A 516 38.11 -16.67 11.07
N GLU A 517 37.01 -17.03 11.73
CA GLU A 517 35.64 -16.96 11.20
C GLU A 517 35.26 -15.56 10.68
N SER A 518 35.60 -14.49 11.42
CA SER A 518 35.38 -13.09 10.99
C SER A 518 36.04 -12.78 9.66
N ARG A 519 37.26 -13.29 9.45
CA ARG A 519 38.03 -13.11 8.22
C ARG A 519 37.42 -13.83 7.04
N LEU A 520 36.96 -15.07 7.27
CA LEU A 520 36.29 -15.91 6.28
C LEU A 520 34.98 -15.27 5.82
N ILE A 521 34.10 -14.88 6.76
CA ILE A 521 32.81 -14.23 6.47
C ILE A 521 33.03 -12.94 5.67
N ARG A 522 34.01 -12.13 6.05
CA ARG A 522 34.36 -10.88 5.35
C ARG A 522 34.86 -11.13 3.94
N LEU A 523 35.77 -12.10 3.75
CA LEU A 523 36.25 -12.47 2.42
C LEU A 523 35.10 -12.95 1.54
N LEU A 524 34.22 -13.81 2.08
CA LEU A 524 33.02 -14.25 1.37
C LEU A 524 32.15 -13.09 0.92
N SER A 525 31.81 -12.16 1.82
CA SER A 525 31.01 -10.97 1.51
C SER A 525 31.65 -10.11 0.40
N ASN A 526 32.97 -9.88 0.49
CA ASN A 526 33.71 -9.14 -0.53
C ASN A 526 33.70 -9.86 -1.88
N LEU A 527 33.84 -11.19 -1.90
CA LEU A 527 33.75 -11.99 -3.12
C LEU A 527 32.34 -11.96 -3.71
N GLU A 528 31.28 -12.02 -2.89
CA GLU A 528 29.90 -11.90 -3.36
C GLU A 528 29.67 -10.56 -4.08
N MET A 529 30.17 -9.46 -3.51
CA MET A 529 30.07 -8.14 -4.12
C MET A 529 30.77 -8.10 -5.49
N VAL A 530 31.98 -8.65 -5.58
CA VAL A 530 32.73 -8.74 -6.84
C VAL A 530 31.99 -9.60 -7.87
N ILE A 531 31.51 -10.78 -7.48
CA ILE A 531 30.76 -11.69 -8.36
C ILE A 531 29.50 -10.99 -8.88
N ASN A 532 28.73 -10.35 -8.01
CA ASN A 532 27.50 -9.66 -8.37
C ASN A 532 27.75 -8.54 -9.39
N PHE A 533 28.82 -7.77 -9.21
CA PHE A 533 29.17 -6.71 -10.14
C PHE A 533 29.63 -7.26 -11.50
N VAL A 534 30.53 -8.24 -11.50
CA VAL A 534 31.04 -8.85 -12.74
C VAL A 534 29.92 -9.54 -13.53
N ALA A 535 29.03 -10.26 -12.84
CA ALA A 535 27.88 -10.93 -13.45
C ALA A 535 26.93 -9.92 -14.13
N ARG A 536 26.75 -8.73 -13.55
CA ARG A 536 25.88 -7.66 -14.08
C ARG A 536 26.50 -6.89 -15.25
N ILE A 537 27.78 -6.53 -15.17
CA ILE A 537 28.40 -5.57 -16.11
C ILE A 537 29.07 -6.22 -17.33
N GLY A 538 29.28 -7.54 -17.37
CA GLY A 538 30.03 -8.22 -18.44
C GLY A 538 29.41 -8.24 -19.85
N GLY A 539 28.52 -7.31 -20.19
CA GLY A 539 27.66 -7.17 -21.37
C GLY A 539 28.29 -7.43 -22.74
N GLY A 540 29.17 -6.52 -23.18
CA GLY A 540 29.65 -6.49 -24.57
C GLY A 540 31.16 -6.49 -24.73
N GLU A 541 31.90 -5.79 -23.86
CA GLU A 541 33.35 -5.56 -24.05
C GLU A 541 34.24 -6.50 -23.21
N ALA A 542 33.65 -7.22 -22.24
CA ALA A 542 34.39 -8.02 -21.27
C ALA A 542 35.10 -9.25 -21.86
N LYS A 543 34.59 -9.79 -22.98
CA LYS A 543 35.18 -10.96 -23.64
C LYS A 543 36.47 -10.63 -24.40
N GLU A 544 36.67 -9.39 -24.81
CA GLU A 544 37.83 -9.00 -25.63
C GLU A 544 39.03 -8.51 -24.81
N ILE A 545 38.85 -8.10 -23.55
CA ILE A 545 39.90 -7.44 -22.76
C ILE A 545 40.27 -8.23 -21.51
N GLY A 546 40.69 -9.49 -21.63
CA GLY A 546 41.49 -10.19 -20.61
C GLY A 546 41.03 -10.10 -19.13
N ILE A 547 39.75 -9.80 -18.86
CA ILE A 547 39.28 -9.35 -17.55
C ILE A 547 39.51 -10.45 -16.51
N GLY A 548 39.33 -11.71 -16.92
CA GLY A 548 39.59 -12.88 -16.08
C GLY A 548 40.99 -12.92 -15.47
N ARG A 549 41.99 -12.27 -16.09
CA ARG A 549 43.37 -12.22 -15.57
C ARG A 549 43.58 -11.14 -14.52
N LYS A 550 42.69 -10.17 -14.35
CA LYS A 550 42.86 -9.10 -13.35
C LYS A 550 42.80 -9.71 -11.95
N LEU A 551 43.65 -9.23 -11.04
CA LEU A 551 43.65 -9.67 -9.64
C LEU A 551 42.35 -9.21 -8.96
N VAL A 552 41.78 -10.04 -8.09
CA VAL A 552 40.50 -9.71 -7.44
C VAL A 552 40.65 -8.45 -6.58
N ARG A 553 41.74 -8.33 -5.82
CA ARG A 553 42.04 -7.13 -5.02
C ARG A 553 42.11 -5.87 -5.88
N GLU A 554 42.86 -5.93 -6.98
CA GLU A 554 43.02 -4.80 -7.90
C GLU A 554 41.66 -4.39 -8.48
N TYR A 555 40.81 -5.36 -8.83
CA TYR A 555 39.46 -5.08 -9.29
C TYR A 555 38.57 -4.45 -8.20
N ALA A 556 38.59 -5.01 -6.99
CA ALA A 556 37.82 -4.51 -5.86
C ALA A 556 38.19 -3.06 -5.50
N LEU A 557 39.48 -2.76 -5.39
CA LEU A 557 39.95 -1.44 -4.96
C LEU A 557 39.92 -0.40 -6.09
N GLU A 558 40.31 -0.77 -7.30
CA GLU A 558 40.44 0.22 -8.39
C GLU A 558 39.16 0.37 -9.21
N THR A 559 38.41 -0.72 -9.40
CA THR A 559 37.21 -0.73 -10.28
C THR A 559 35.93 -0.57 -9.46
N LEU A 560 35.78 -1.31 -8.37
CA LEU A 560 34.61 -1.15 -7.47
C LEU A 560 34.78 0.01 -6.49
N GLN A 561 35.99 0.55 -6.36
CA GLN A 561 36.32 1.61 -5.41
C GLN A 561 35.98 1.24 -3.96
N MET A 562 36.13 -0.04 -3.61
CA MET A 562 35.96 -0.49 -2.22
C MET A 562 37.01 0.17 -1.32
N ASP A 563 36.62 0.54 -0.09
CA ASP A 563 37.59 1.06 0.87
C ASP A 563 38.62 -0.05 1.19
N VAL A 564 39.89 0.34 1.28
CA VAL A 564 40.98 -0.57 1.65
C VAL A 564 40.70 -1.21 3.01
N ARG A 565 40.05 -0.50 3.93
CA ARG A 565 39.65 -1.03 5.24
C ARG A 565 38.58 -2.10 5.16
N ASP A 566 37.66 -1.99 4.20
CA ASP A 566 36.62 -3.02 4.00
C ASP A 566 37.23 -4.28 3.36
N TRP A 567 38.15 -4.08 2.40
CA TRP A 567 38.88 -5.18 1.76
C TRP A 567 39.87 -5.89 2.70
N GLU A 568 40.62 -5.15 3.51
CA GLU A 568 41.70 -5.70 4.36
C GLU A 568 41.22 -6.01 5.79
N GLY A 569 40.21 -5.31 6.30
CA GLY A 569 39.70 -5.47 7.66
C GLY A 569 40.69 -5.04 8.73
N GLU A 570 40.31 -5.17 10.00
CA GLU A 570 41.19 -4.85 11.13
C GLU A 570 42.34 -5.86 11.28
N GLU A 571 42.12 -7.09 10.80
CA GLU A 571 43.05 -8.22 10.89
C GLU A 571 44.11 -8.23 9.78
N GLY A 572 43.98 -7.35 8.78
CA GLY A 572 44.89 -7.20 7.65
C GLY A 572 44.58 -8.09 6.44
N SER A 573 45.27 -7.78 5.35
CA SER A 573 45.06 -8.36 4.03
C SER A 573 45.46 -9.84 3.94
N ILE A 574 44.80 -10.60 3.06
CA ILE A 574 45.02 -12.04 2.85
C ILE A 574 46.01 -12.18 1.68
N PRO A 575 47.33 -12.36 1.92
CA PRO A 575 48.34 -12.19 0.88
C PRO A 575 48.13 -13.13 -0.30
N THR A 576 47.71 -14.37 -0.04
CA THR A 576 47.48 -15.34 -1.10
C THR A 576 46.33 -14.92 -2.02
N VAL A 577 45.25 -14.35 -1.46
CA VAL A 577 44.14 -13.81 -2.25
C VAL A 577 44.58 -12.59 -3.05
N ASP A 578 45.33 -11.69 -2.42
CA ASP A 578 45.77 -10.43 -3.01
C ASP A 578 46.72 -10.64 -4.20
N GLU A 579 47.60 -11.64 -4.13
CA GLU A 579 48.68 -11.86 -5.10
C GLU A 579 48.34 -12.92 -6.16
N GLN A 580 47.53 -13.93 -5.83
CA GLN A 580 47.35 -15.12 -6.70
C GLN A 580 45.93 -15.26 -7.25
N ILE A 581 44.92 -14.69 -6.59
CA ILE A 581 43.52 -14.88 -6.99
C ILE A 581 43.11 -13.82 -8.01
N ARG A 582 42.51 -14.30 -9.10
CA ARG A 582 42.08 -13.52 -10.27
C ARG A 582 40.58 -13.67 -10.47
N LEU A 583 39.99 -12.82 -11.30
CA LEU A 583 38.55 -12.87 -11.58
C LEU A 583 38.07 -14.21 -12.20
N CYS A 584 38.95 -14.95 -12.86
CA CYS A 584 38.64 -16.31 -13.33
C CYS A 584 38.52 -17.35 -12.19
N HIS A 585 38.98 -17.04 -10.98
CA HIS A 585 38.98 -17.98 -9.86
C HIS A 585 37.75 -17.84 -8.95
N LEU A 586 36.94 -16.80 -9.13
CA LEU A 586 35.89 -16.37 -8.20
C LEU A 586 34.89 -17.48 -7.87
N SER A 587 34.39 -18.20 -8.86
CA SER A 587 33.38 -19.26 -8.65
C SER A 587 33.92 -20.37 -7.76
N SER A 588 35.11 -20.90 -8.06
CA SER A 588 35.71 -22.00 -7.30
C SER A 588 36.11 -21.58 -5.88
N LEU A 589 36.65 -20.36 -5.72
CA LEU A 589 37.02 -19.82 -4.42
C LEU A 589 35.79 -19.59 -3.55
N PHE A 590 34.76 -18.94 -4.08
CA PHE A 590 33.53 -18.65 -3.37
C PHE A 590 32.85 -19.93 -2.87
N MET A 591 32.67 -20.91 -3.76
CA MET A 591 32.05 -22.19 -3.39
C MET A 591 32.84 -22.90 -2.30
N ARG A 592 34.17 -22.90 -2.37
CA ARG A 592 35.00 -23.58 -1.39
C ARG A 592 35.01 -22.91 -0.01
N LEU A 593 35.06 -21.59 0.03
CA LEU A 593 34.98 -20.83 1.28
C LEU A 593 33.59 -20.94 1.91
N GLN A 594 32.54 -20.98 1.08
CA GLN A 594 31.18 -21.17 1.55
C GLN A 594 31.00 -22.55 2.18
N GLU A 595 31.51 -23.61 1.56
CA GLU A 595 31.54 -24.97 2.13
C GLU A 595 32.25 -25.04 3.49
N GLU A 596 33.34 -24.28 3.67
CA GLU A 596 34.04 -24.22 4.96
C GLU A 596 33.18 -23.54 6.04
N THR A 597 32.34 -22.59 5.64
CA THR A 597 31.49 -21.82 6.57
C THR A 597 30.20 -22.57 6.91
N THR A 598 29.50 -23.09 5.89
CA THR A 598 28.18 -23.72 6.04
C THR A 598 28.25 -25.23 6.23
N GLY A 599 29.43 -25.83 6.08
CA GLY A 599 29.60 -27.27 5.96
C GLY A 599 29.38 -27.78 4.54
N ASN A 600 29.53 -29.09 4.35
CA ASN A 600 29.32 -29.71 3.06
C ASN A 600 27.82 -29.69 2.74
N PRO A 601 27.38 -28.98 1.68
CA PRO A 601 25.97 -28.84 1.36
C PRO A 601 25.28 -30.17 1.03
N LEU A 602 26.04 -31.19 0.66
CA LEU A 602 25.47 -32.53 0.42
C LEU A 602 25.00 -33.21 1.71
N ASP A 603 25.44 -32.71 2.88
CA ASP A 603 25.03 -33.21 4.18
C ASP A 603 23.57 -32.81 4.50
N ASP A 604 23.03 -31.78 3.82
CA ASP A 604 21.65 -31.30 3.95
C ASP A 604 20.64 -32.06 3.07
N ILE A 605 21.11 -32.98 2.22
CA ILE A 605 20.23 -33.80 1.37
C ILE A 605 19.30 -34.66 2.25
N THR A 606 17.99 -34.58 2.00
CA THR A 606 16.98 -35.36 2.72
C THR A 606 17.13 -36.86 2.48
N ASP A 607 16.72 -37.68 3.46
CA ASP A 607 16.89 -39.13 3.42
C ASP A 607 16.17 -39.80 2.22
N GLU A 608 15.14 -39.16 1.67
CA GLU A 608 14.42 -39.63 0.48
C GLU A 608 15.31 -39.67 -0.77
N PHE A 609 16.42 -38.91 -0.80
CA PHE A 609 17.41 -38.90 -1.88
C PHE A 609 18.72 -39.62 -1.53
N ARG A 610 18.75 -40.34 -0.41
CA ARG A 610 19.89 -41.12 0.08
C ARG A 610 19.66 -42.63 -0.05
N VAL A 611 18.74 -43.05 -0.90
CA VAL A 611 18.45 -44.47 -1.12
C VAL A 611 19.68 -45.12 -1.74
N GLU A 612 20.13 -46.22 -1.14
CA GLU A 612 21.27 -46.97 -1.64
C GLU A 612 20.98 -47.57 -3.01
N LEU A 613 22.02 -47.67 -3.83
CA LEU A 613 21.96 -48.41 -5.10
C LEU A 613 21.81 -49.90 -4.82
N GLU A 614 20.86 -50.54 -5.49
CA GLU A 614 20.74 -52.01 -5.51
C GLU A 614 22.03 -52.64 -6.04
N ASP A 615 22.37 -53.84 -5.53
CA ASP A 615 23.63 -54.52 -5.86
C ASP A 615 23.78 -54.74 -7.37
N GLU A 616 22.68 -55.09 -8.07
CA GLU A 616 22.67 -55.27 -9.52
C GLU A 616 23.05 -53.98 -10.27
N HIS A 617 22.53 -52.83 -9.81
CA HIS A 617 22.81 -51.53 -10.41
C HIS A 617 24.24 -51.07 -10.14
N ARG A 618 24.73 -51.33 -8.93
CA ARG A 618 26.12 -51.03 -8.54
C ARG A 618 27.11 -51.85 -9.38
N GLU A 619 26.91 -53.17 -9.46
CA GLU A 619 27.78 -54.05 -10.26
C GLU A 619 27.78 -53.66 -11.74
N HIS A 620 26.61 -53.30 -12.29
CA HIS A 620 26.50 -52.81 -13.66
C HIS A 620 27.34 -51.55 -13.88
N PHE A 621 27.23 -50.56 -12.99
CA PHE A 621 27.98 -49.31 -13.06
C PHE A 621 29.47 -49.52 -12.88
N GLU A 622 29.89 -50.32 -11.90
CA GLU A 622 31.31 -50.62 -11.67
C GLU A 622 31.94 -51.29 -12.89
N LYS A 623 31.20 -52.20 -13.55
CA LYS A 623 31.65 -52.85 -14.78
C LYS A 623 31.75 -51.88 -15.95
N GLN A 624 30.79 -50.98 -16.13
CA GLN A 624 30.85 -49.94 -17.16
C GLN A 624 31.98 -48.93 -16.90
N LEU A 625 32.19 -48.53 -15.63
CA LEU A 625 33.25 -47.60 -15.24
C LEU A 625 34.65 -48.20 -15.44
N ALA A 626 34.80 -49.51 -15.23
CA ALA A 626 36.05 -50.22 -15.40
C ALA A 626 36.47 -50.39 -16.88
N THR A 627 35.53 -50.33 -17.82
CA THR A 627 35.78 -50.74 -19.22
C THR A 627 36.33 -49.61 -20.07
N ASP A 628 35.81 -48.37 -19.99
CA ASP A 628 36.24 -47.26 -20.88
C ASP A 628 36.06 -45.83 -20.30
N SER A 629 35.77 -45.67 -19.00
CA SER A 629 35.03 -44.48 -18.55
C SER A 629 35.73 -43.53 -17.57
N ARG A 630 37.04 -43.68 -17.31
CA ARG A 630 37.72 -42.85 -16.28
C ARG A 630 37.66 -41.35 -16.58
N GLU A 631 37.78 -40.95 -17.84
CA GLU A 631 37.69 -39.54 -18.25
C GLU A 631 36.28 -38.97 -17.96
N TYR A 632 35.23 -39.77 -18.18
CA TYR A 632 33.86 -39.38 -17.88
C TYR A 632 33.58 -39.23 -16.38
N ILE A 633 34.27 -39.96 -15.49
CA ILE A 633 34.13 -39.76 -14.04
C ILE A 633 34.55 -38.33 -13.67
N PHE A 634 35.66 -37.83 -14.23
CA PHE A 634 36.14 -36.48 -13.95
C PHE A 634 35.18 -35.39 -14.47
N LEU A 635 34.44 -35.66 -15.55
CA LEU A 635 33.43 -34.75 -16.10
C LEU A 635 32.08 -34.84 -15.37
N LEU A 636 31.63 -36.05 -15.04
CA LEU A 636 30.32 -36.32 -14.44
C LEU A 636 30.29 -35.94 -12.97
N LEU A 637 31.36 -36.19 -12.22
CA LEU A 637 31.37 -36.00 -10.77
C LEU A 637 31.13 -34.54 -10.34
N PRO A 638 31.80 -33.52 -10.92
CA PRO A 638 31.49 -32.12 -10.60
C PRO A 638 30.09 -31.71 -11.03
N LYS A 639 29.64 -32.21 -12.19
CA LYS A 639 28.30 -31.95 -12.73
C LYS A 639 27.19 -32.53 -11.84
N LEU A 640 27.36 -33.77 -11.40
CA LEU A 640 26.45 -34.45 -10.47
C LEU A 640 26.46 -33.79 -9.09
N ARG A 641 27.64 -33.38 -8.61
CA ARG A 641 27.75 -32.62 -7.37
C ARG A 641 26.95 -31.32 -7.43
N ASN A 642 27.15 -30.52 -8.47
CA ASN A 642 26.43 -29.26 -8.66
C ASN A 642 24.93 -29.52 -8.79
N PHE A 643 24.54 -30.56 -9.54
CA PHE A 643 23.14 -30.97 -9.64
C PHE A 643 22.52 -31.29 -8.27
N LEU A 644 23.19 -32.12 -7.46
CA LEU A 644 22.75 -32.46 -6.10
C LEU A 644 22.64 -31.22 -5.22
N VAL A 645 23.65 -30.37 -5.26
CA VAL A 645 23.68 -29.11 -4.51
C VAL A 645 22.51 -28.19 -4.91
N ASP A 646 22.34 -27.93 -6.20
CA ASP A 646 21.44 -26.90 -6.70
C ASP A 646 19.97 -27.36 -6.67
N ASN A 647 19.72 -28.67 -6.80
CA ASN A 647 18.37 -29.19 -7.02
C ASN A 647 17.87 -30.15 -5.93
N VAL A 648 18.75 -30.72 -5.11
CA VAL A 648 18.39 -31.74 -4.11
C VAL A 648 18.67 -31.25 -2.68
N ALA A 649 19.87 -30.75 -2.42
CA ALA A 649 20.26 -30.23 -1.11
C ALA A 649 19.54 -28.91 -0.78
N SER A 650 19.46 -28.03 -1.76
CA SER A 650 18.76 -26.76 -1.57
C SER A 650 17.26 -26.99 -1.78
N GLU A 651 16.42 -26.65 -0.79
CA GLU A 651 14.98 -27.00 -0.69
C GLU A 651 14.29 -27.26 -2.05
N PRO A 652 13.76 -28.48 -2.28
CA PRO A 652 13.33 -28.97 -3.58
C PRO A 652 11.99 -28.36 -3.99
N THR A 653 12.02 -27.18 -4.61
CA THR A 653 10.76 -26.51 -4.98
C THR A 653 10.13 -27.10 -6.25
N TRP A 654 10.91 -27.67 -7.17
CA TRP A 654 10.39 -28.24 -8.42
C TRP A 654 10.61 -29.76 -8.61
N VAL A 655 11.65 -30.35 -8.00
CA VAL A 655 11.90 -31.80 -8.10
C VAL A 655 11.38 -32.51 -6.86
N ARG A 656 10.05 -32.67 -6.79
CA ARG A 656 9.39 -33.27 -5.63
C ARG A 656 9.22 -34.78 -5.69
N ASP A 657 9.50 -35.41 -6.83
CA ASP A 657 9.30 -36.84 -7.00
C ASP A 657 10.65 -37.58 -7.03
N PRO A 658 11.02 -38.28 -5.94
CA PRO A 658 12.26 -39.07 -5.86
C PRO A 658 12.33 -40.21 -6.88
N ASP A 659 11.19 -40.60 -7.48
CA ASP A 659 11.11 -41.66 -8.48
C ASP A 659 11.31 -41.17 -9.92
N MET A 660 11.48 -39.86 -10.15
CA MET A 660 11.85 -39.33 -11.48
C MET A 660 13.18 -39.91 -11.97
N LEU A 661 13.25 -40.21 -13.26
CA LEU A 661 14.46 -40.75 -13.88
C LEU A 661 15.61 -39.73 -13.80
N LEU A 662 16.70 -40.15 -13.15
CA LEU A 662 17.89 -39.32 -12.95
C LEU A 662 18.53 -38.97 -14.30
N LYS A 663 18.55 -39.91 -15.25
CA LYS A 663 19.11 -39.69 -16.58
C LYS A 663 18.45 -38.51 -17.28
N ASP A 664 17.12 -38.46 -17.32
CA ASP A 664 16.38 -37.39 -17.99
C ASP A 664 16.63 -36.02 -17.36
N LEU A 665 16.70 -35.97 -16.02
CA LEU A 665 17.00 -34.75 -15.28
C LEU A 665 18.41 -34.23 -15.56
N LEU A 666 19.40 -35.14 -15.54
CA LEU A 666 20.79 -34.81 -15.83
C LEU A 666 20.99 -34.45 -17.31
N TRP A 667 20.34 -35.17 -18.23
CA TRP A 667 20.37 -34.91 -19.66
C TRP A 667 19.98 -33.47 -19.95
N ASN A 668 18.80 -33.03 -19.50
CA ASN A 668 18.31 -31.67 -19.70
C ASN A 668 19.24 -30.58 -19.13
N LYS A 669 20.04 -30.91 -18.10
CA LYS A 669 21.01 -29.98 -17.50
C LYS A 669 22.37 -30.02 -18.19
N PHE A 670 22.70 -31.10 -18.88
CA PHE A 670 24.02 -31.33 -19.46
C PHE A 670 24.06 -31.20 -20.99
N THR A 671 22.90 -31.15 -21.66
CA THR A 671 22.75 -31.10 -23.14
C THR A 671 23.39 -29.89 -23.82
N SER A 672 23.86 -28.88 -23.10
CA SER A 672 24.61 -27.77 -23.71
C SER A 672 26.04 -28.17 -24.12
N ASP A 673 26.57 -29.26 -23.58
CA ASP A 673 27.96 -29.66 -23.79
C ASP A 673 28.00 -30.87 -24.74
N THR A 674 28.64 -30.71 -25.90
CA THR A 674 28.89 -31.73 -26.94
C THR A 674 29.77 -32.90 -26.48
N GLU A 675 30.00 -33.05 -25.17
CA GLU A 675 31.02 -33.92 -24.57
C GLU A 675 30.43 -35.16 -23.89
N LEU A 676 29.14 -35.47 -24.11
CA LEU A 676 28.42 -36.51 -23.35
C LEU A 676 27.74 -37.57 -24.22
N ASP A 677 28.27 -37.87 -25.40
CA ASP A 677 27.79 -39.00 -26.23
C ASP A 677 27.76 -40.32 -25.44
N TRP A 678 28.76 -40.55 -24.58
CA TRP A 678 28.79 -41.71 -23.68
C TRP A 678 27.60 -41.75 -22.72
N PHE A 679 27.14 -40.59 -22.24
CA PHE A 679 26.06 -40.51 -21.26
C PHE A 679 24.73 -40.98 -21.84
N GLU A 680 24.44 -40.68 -23.11
CA GLU A 680 23.22 -41.12 -23.78
C GLU A 680 23.13 -42.65 -23.87
N ASP A 681 24.23 -43.29 -24.28
CA ASP A 681 24.24 -44.73 -24.53
C ASP A 681 24.51 -45.57 -23.28
N ASN A 682 25.24 -45.04 -22.30
CA ASN A 682 25.77 -45.83 -21.19
C ASN A 682 25.19 -45.48 -19.82
N PHE A 683 24.65 -44.27 -19.62
CA PHE A 683 24.03 -43.93 -18.34
C PHE A 683 22.70 -44.69 -18.20
N PRO A 684 22.47 -45.42 -17.10
CA PRO A 684 21.32 -46.31 -17.00
C PRO A 684 20.00 -45.57 -16.77
N ASP A 685 18.98 -45.97 -17.52
CA ASP A 685 17.62 -45.40 -17.47
C ASP A 685 16.82 -45.84 -16.23
N ILE A 686 17.35 -46.80 -15.48
CA ILE A 686 16.72 -47.38 -14.29
C ILE A 686 16.95 -46.56 -13.01
N LEU A 687 17.95 -45.68 -13.01
CA LEU A 687 18.24 -44.87 -11.82
C LEU A 687 17.25 -43.72 -11.73
N SER A 688 16.49 -43.70 -10.63
CA SER A 688 15.74 -42.52 -10.23
C SER A 688 16.55 -41.58 -9.34
N LEU A 689 16.03 -40.36 -9.17
CA LEU A 689 16.64 -39.28 -8.41
C LEU A 689 16.99 -39.67 -6.97
N LYS A 690 16.20 -40.55 -6.36
CA LYS A 690 16.45 -41.04 -4.99
C LYS A 690 17.82 -41.72 -4.80
N HIS A 691 18.44 -42.17 -5.89
CA HIS A 691 19.75 -42.83 -5.90
C HIS A 691 20.91 -41.88 -6.21
N ALA A 692 20.65 -40.60 -6.50
CA ALA A 692 21.65 -39.67 -7.01
C ALA A 692 22.83 -39.46 -6.04
N TYR A 693 22.55 -39.39 -4.73
CA TYR A 693 23.61 -39.24 -3.72
C TYR A 693 24.46 -40.50 -3.57
N ALA A 694 23.84 -41.69 -3.57
CA ALA A 694 24.55 -42.96 -3.51
C ALA A 694 25.46 -43.14 -4.74
N LEU A 695 24.98 -42.77 -5.94
CA LEU A 695 25.78 -42.73 -7.16
C LEU A 695 26.98 -41.78 -7.02
N PHE A 696 26.76 -40.58 -6.50
CA PHE A 696 27.84 -39.62 -6.25
C PHE A 696 28.93 -40.19 -5.32
N LEU A 697 28.55 -40.80 -4.20
CA LEU A 697 29.50 -41.43 -3.28
C LEU A 697 30.27 -42.60 -3.90
N MET A 698 29.62 -43.39 -4.77
CA MET A 698 30.27 -44.45 -5.51
C MET A 698 31.33 -43.89 -6.47
N LEU A 699 30.96 -42.88 -7.28
CA LEU A 699 31.89 -42.22 -8.20
C LEU A 699 33.07 -41.54 -7.48
N MET A 700 32.83 -40.95 -6.31
CA MET A 700 33.89 -40.39 -5.45
C MET A 700 34.91 -41.44 -5.00
N LYS A 701 34.47 -42.67 -4.70
CA LYS A 701 35.36 -43.76 -4.27
C LYS A 701 36.17 -44.36 -5.43
N SER A 702 35.64 -44.25 -6.65
CA SER A 702 36.30 -44.72 -7.87
C SER A 702 37.34 -43.74 -8.42
N LYS A 703 37.29 -42.48 -7.99
CA LYS A 703 38.31 -41.45 -8.25
C LYS A 703 39.50 -41.65 -7.33
#